data_AF-A0A349DCV0-F1
#
_entry.id   AF-A0A349DCV0-F1
#
_cell.length_a   1.000
_cell.length_b   1.000
_cell.length_c   1.000
_cell.angle_alpha   90.00
_cell.angle_beta   90.00
_cell.angle_gamma   90.00
#
_symmetry.space_group_name_H-M   'P 1'
#
loop_
_entity.id
_entity.type
_entity.pdbx_description
1 polymer ?
#
loop_
_entity_poly.entity_id
_entity_poly.type
_entity_poly.pdbx_seq_one_letter_code
_entity_poly.pdbx_strand_id
1 'polypeptide(L)'
;ESWQNLQNKINAVVEGLDITQQSRVDAFAKDIEDAIAALRYVLANYDEVTKAKGEIPSDLSLYTDETVAKLNEVLNGIDYTLDITKQATVDTYPPAIREAIKNLKYKPADYTAVDAAKEKVPTDSSLYTEESWQELQDKLNAVQTGLDITHQAEVDKFASDIEDALENLEYVGANYDDVRKAIQEANDTMDEKLHTAASRAAVRTAINLVDYTLDITKQATVDGYAAAIRKAVSELEYNPADYSAVNTAKGKVPKDSSIYTAESWQNLQDKLAAVKENLDIRYQAQVNGYAADIEQAITDLKYLPADYTKLRQAVDDAEAEIKTGYYTKESVSSLESLIASINWELDIRDQKKVDLYEQSVRAGIEALKLLPADYTAVDNAITAAKAEIDKGWYTDESVAKLQEAIDSVVTGYTKNRQSEVDEFAQNIVKATNDLVKKLANYTELQKILDLLDNSSSEIYNNTYKNFDEVMALIASYRENTVKNNMNLTVDKQSTVDEMTATLQGYIDSLEPETAKEVFEAKEGSTTVIKDGYIYGLSTGMTKSAFQSKFITYENVELKYSGNSGRFLGPGTTVKVISSITGEEIASYIIIIYGDVDGNGLINTSDLTIVSKAVKNKIVLSVPAKKAARLVSRTSLTVSDYTALKKVVKNEASVNQVTGKIKR
;
A
#
# COMPACT_ATOMS: atom_id res chain seq x y z
N GLU A 1 -109.78 47.94 -145.51
CA GLU A 1 -110.38 47.07 -146.56
C GLU A 1 -111.89 47.26 -146.72
N SER A 2 -112.71 47.16 -145.66
CA SER A 2 -114.17 47.35 -145.76
C SER A 2 -114.59 48.71 -146.34
N TRP A 3 -113.89 49.79 -145.96
CA TRP A 3 -114.09 51.13 -146.53
C TRP A 3 -113.86 51.18 -148.04
N GLN A 4 -112.78 50.56 -148.50
CA GLN A 4 -112.47 50.47 -149.93
C GLN A 4 -113.53 49.67 -150.69
N ASN A 5 -114.06 48.60 -150.08
CA ASN A 5 -115.16 47.82 -150.66
C ASN A 5 -116.43 48.67 -150.85
N LEU A 6 -116.83 49.44 -149.84
CA LEU A 6 -117.95 50.38 -149.96
C LEU A 6 -117.72 51.40 -151.08
N GLN A 7 -116.53 52.00 -151.12
CA GLN A 7 -116.17 52.96 -152.18
C GLN A 7 -116.30 52.33 -153.57
N ASN A 8 -115.84 51.08 -153.73
CA ASN A 8 -115.95 50.34 -154.98
C ASN A 8 -117.41 50.07 -155.37
N LYS A 9 -118.29 49.74 -154.42
CA LYS A 9 -119.72 49.52 -154.67
C LYS A 9 -120.46 50.80 -155.06
N ILE A 10 -120.15 51.92 -154.42
CA ILE A 10 -120.67 53.24 -154.80
C ILE A 10 -120.20 53.62 -156.22
N ASN A 11 -118.92 53.43 -156.52
CA ASN A 11 -118.37 53.76 -157.84
C ASN A 11 -118.89 52.84 -158.97
N ALA A 12 -119.44 51.68 -158.65
CA ALA A 12 -120.02 50.74 -159.62
C ALA A 12 -121.47 51.10 -160.04
N VAL A 13 -122.08 52.10 -159.39
CA VAL A 13 -123.44 52.57 -159.71
C VAL A 13 -123.44 53.22 -161.10
N VAL A 14 -124.41 52.82 -161.93
CA VAL A 14 -124.64 53.41 -163.25
C VAL A 14 -125.92 54.26 -163.19
N GLU A 15 -125.80 55.57 -163.43
CA GLU A 15 -126.91 56.52 -163.41
C GLU A 15 -127.69 56.56 -164.76
N GLY A 16 -128.93 57.07 -164.74
CA GLY A 16 -129.74 57.31 -165.95
C GLY A 16 -130.48 56.09 -166.52
N LEU A 17 -130.63 55.01 -165.74
CA LEU A 17 -131.36 53.80 -166.15
C LEU A 17 -132.88 54.04 -166.23
N ASP A 18 -133.53 53.45 -167.23
CA ASP A 18 -134.99 53.51 -167.40
C ASP A 18 -135.74 52.54 -166.46
N ILE A 19 -137.05 52.74 -166.33
CA ILE A 19 -137.90 52.02 -165.37
C ILE A 19 -137.91 50.50 -165.55
N THR A 20 -137.62 49.98 -166.74
CA THR A 20 -137.57 48.53 -167.00
C THR A 20 -136.36 47.85 -166.35
N GLN A 21 -135.37 48.64 -165.88
CA GLN A 21 -134.13 48.16 -165.26
C GLN A 21 -134.10 48.36 -163.73
N GLN A 22 -135.26 48.57 -163.10
CA GLN A 22 -135.37 48.82 -161.66
C GLN A 22 -134.66 47.77 -160.80
N SER A 23 -134.75 46.47 -161.14
CA SER A 23 -134.06 45.40 -160.40
C SER A 23 -132.54 45.57 -160.35
N ARG A 24 -131.95 46.27 -161.32
CA ARG A 24 -130.51 46.56 -161.36
C ARG A 24 -130.14 47.73 -160.45
N VAL A 25 -131.00 48.75 -160.39
CA VAL A 25 -130.90 49.85 -159.42
C VAL A 25 -131.03 49.32 -157.99
N ASP A 26 -132.00 48.43 -157.75
CA ASP A 26 -132.20 47.79 -156.44
C ASP A 26 -130.99 46.93 -156.03
N ALA A 27 -130.36 46.23 -156.98
CA ALA A 27 -129.14 45.47 -156.72
C ALA A 27 -127.96 46.37 -156.34
N PHE A 28 -127.79 47.54 -156.99
CA PHE A 28 -126.76 48.50 -156.60
C PHE A 28 -127.01 49.08 -155.20
N ALA A 29 -128.26 49.43 -154.88
CA ALA A 29 -128.63 49.89 -153.54
C ALA A 29 -128.34 48.80 -152.49
N LYS A 30 -128.72 47.55 -152.76
CA LYS A 30 -128.45 46.43 -151.86
C LYS A 30 -126.95 46.16 -151.68
N ASP A 31 -126.17 46.20 -152.74
CA ASP A 31 -124.71 46.03 -152.68
C ASP A 31 -124.03 47.13 -151.84
N ILE A 32 -124.52 48.37 -151.93
CA ILE A 32 -124.04 49.49 -151.11
C ILE A 32 -124.48 49.30 -149.65
N GLU A 33 -125.74 48.94 -149.39
CA GLU A 33 -126.24 48.65 -148.04
C GLU A 33 -125.47 47.53 -147.37
N ASP A 34 -125.23 46.42 -148.08
CA ASP A 34 -124.46 45.28 -147.58
C ASP A 34 -122.99 45.69 -147.34
N ALA A 35 -122.42 46.56 -148.19
CA ALA A 35 -121.06 47.10 -147.99
C ALA A 35 -120.96 48.12 -146.85
N ILE A 36 -122.01 48.93 -146.60
CA ILE A 36 -122.14 49.80 -145.44
C ILE A 36 -122.24 48.95 -144.17
N ALA A 37 -123.08 47.91 -144.18
CA ALA A 37 -123.23 46.99 -143.05
C ALA A 37 -121.93 46.21 -142.76
N ALA A 38 -121.10 45.98 -143.78
CA ALA A 38 -119.79 45.36 -143.65
C ALA A 38 -118.67 46.33 -143.22
N LEU A 39 -118.96 47.64 -143.04
CA LEU A 39 -117.97 48.56 -142.51
C LEU A 39 -117.56 48.17 -141.10
N ARG A 40 -116.24 48.14 -140.88
CA ARG A 40 -115.65 47.93 -139.58
C ARG A 40 -114.82 49.15 -139.21
N TYR A 41 -114.88 49.52 -137.94
CA TYR A 41 -113.95 50.49 -137.39
C TYR A 41 -112.52 49.94 -137.41
N VAL A 42 -111.55 50.84 -137.54
CA VAL A 42 -110.14 50.49 -137.32
C VAL A 42 -109.91 50.23 -135.83
N LEU A 43 -108.96 49.36 -135.51
CA LEU A 43 -108.57 49.11 -134.12
C LEU A 43 -108.07 50.39 -133.46
N ALA A 44 -108.22 50.49 -132.14
CA ALA A 44 -107.60 51.54 -131.34
C ALA A 44 -106.06 51.46 -131.43
N ASN A 45 -105.38 52.57 -131.12
CA ASN A 45 -103.92 52.61 -131.06
C ASN A 45 -103.41 52.05 -129.72
N TYR A 46 -102.64 50.96 -129.77
CA TYR A 46 -102.04 50.27 -128.61
C TYR A 46 -100.51 50.49 -128.50
N ASP A 47 -99.94 51.44 -129.23
CA ASP A 47 -98.49 51.68 -129.23
C ASP A 47 -97.97 52.03 -127.82
N GLU A 48 -98.70 52.87 -127.08
CA GLU A 48 -98.34 53.23 -125.70
C GLU A 48 -98.50 52.06 -124.71
N VAL A 49 -99.45 51.14 -124.96
CA VAL A 49 -99.59 49.90 -124.19
C VAL A 49 -98.39 49.01 -124.43
N THR A 50 -97.95 48.90 -125.69
CA THR A 50 -96.76 48.13 -126.07
C THR A 50 -95.50 48.70 -125.42
N LYS A 51 -95.36 50.04 -125.39
CA LYS A 51 -94.25 50.71 -124.69
C LYS A 51 -94.29 50.43 -123.18
N ALA A 52 -95.44 50.60 -122.52
CA ALA A 52 -95.56 50.36 -121.08
C ALA A 52 -95.28 48.89 -120.69
N LYS A 53 -95.66 47.92 -121.53
CA LYS A 53 -95.27 46.50 -121.33
C LYS A 53 -93.76 46.28 -121.47
N GLY A 54 -93.09 47.05 -122.31
CA GLY A 54 -91.63 47.02 -122.44
C GLY A 54 -90.89 47.58 -121.21
N GLU A 55 -91.57 48.31 -120.33
CA GLU A 55 -91.01 48.85 -119.07
C GLU A 55 -91.06 47.82 -117.92
N ILE A 56 -91.71 46.67 -118.12
CA ILE A 56 -91.76 45.60 -117.12
C ILE A 56 -90.34 45.06 -116.92
N PRO A 57 -89.86 44.94 -115.65
CA PRO A 57 -88.57 44.33 -115.36
C PRO A 57 -88.45 42.96 -116.03
N SER A 58 -87.29 42.72 -116.67
CA SER A 58 -87.05 41.48 -117.42
C SER A 58 -87.00 40.23 -116.52
N ASP A 59 -86.68 40.42 -115.24
CA ASP A 59 -86.67 39.36 -114.23
C ASP A 59 -87.69 39.66 -113.12
N LEU A 60 -88.86 39.05 -113.23
CA LEU A 60 -89.90 39.15 -112.21
C LEU A 60 -89.68 38.21 -111.03
N SER A 61 -88.72 37.27 -111.10
CA SER A 61 -88.48 36.31 -110.01
C SER A 61 -87.94 36.96 -108.73
N LEU A 62 -87.31 38.13 -108.88
CA LEU A 62 -86.79 38.97 -107.80
C LEU A 62 -87.89 39.69 -107.01
N TYR A 63 -89.09 39.78 -107.55
CA TYR A 63 -90.20 40.50 -106.94
C TYR A 63 -91.18 39.54 -106.26
N THR A 64 -91.88 40.01 -105.22
CA THR A 64 -92.81 39.18 -104.46
C THR A 64 -93.93 38.68 -105.35
N ASP A 65 -94.31 37.42 -105.14
CA ASP A 65 -95.37 36.77 -105.92
C ASP A 65 -96.68 37.57 -105.85
N GLU A 66 -96.96 38.24 -104.73
CA GLU A 66 -98.12 39.13 -104.55
C GLU A 66 -98.13 40.32 -105.51
N THR A 67 -97.00 41.02 -105.68
CA THR A 67 -96.95 42.23 -106.51
C THR A 67 -96.84 41.89 -108.00
N VAL A 68 -96.19 40.78 -108.33
CA VAL A 68 -96.16 40.20 -109.68
C VAL A 68 -97.56 39.73 -110.09
N ALA A 69 -98.32 39.10 -109.19
CA ALA A 69 -99.70 38.71 -109.46
C ALA A 69 -100.58 39.92 -109.81
N LYS A 70 -100.46 41.03 -109.05
CA LYS A 70 -101.18 42.29 -109.34
C LYS A 70 -100.80 42.89 -110.70
N LEU A 71 -99.53 42.82 -111.09
CA LEU A 71 -99.09 43.22 -112.43
C LEU A 71 -99.73 42.32 -113.51
N ASN A 72 -99.73 41.01 -113.31
CA ASN A 72 -100.35 40.06 -114.24
C ASN A 72 -101.86 40.25 -114.37
N GLU A 73 -102.56 40.60 -113.29
CA GLU A 73 -103.98 40.97 -113.33
C GLU A 73 -104.22 42.18 -114.25
N VAL A 74 -103.39 43.23 -114.12
CA VAL A 74 -103.47 44.41 -115.00
C VAL A 74 -103.22 44.04 -116.45
N LEU A 75 -102.23 43.17 -116.72
CA LEU A 75 -101.90 42.73 -118.09
C LEU A 75 -103.00 41.86 -118.71
N ASN A 76 -103.59 40.95 -117.92
CA ASN A 76 -104.67 40.08 -118.37
C ASN A 76 -105.99 40.85 -118.58
N GLY A 77 -106.16 42.00 -117.93
CA GLY A 77 -107.32 42.88 -118.10
C GLY A 77 -107.31 43.74 -119.38
N ILE A 78 -106.27 43.63 -120.22
CA ILE A 78 -106.17 44.39 -121.48
C ILE A 78 -106.98 43.69 -122.57
N ASP A 79 -108.03 44.36 -123.06
CA ASP A 79 -108.78 43.91 -124.23
C ASP A 79 -108.15 44.47 -125.50
N TYR A 80 -107.67 43.59 -126.39
CA TYR A 80 -107.03 43.94 -127.67
C TYR A 80 -108.00 44.01 -128.86
N THR A 81 -109.29 43.82 -128.62
CA THR A 81 -110.33 43.84 -129.67
C THR A 81 -111.01 45.19 -129.85
N LEU A 82 -110.64 46.19 -129.04
CA LEU A 82 -111.30 47.50 -129.03
C LEU A 82 -110.98 48.32 -130.28
N ASP A 83 -112.01 48.96 -130.82
CA ASP A 83 -111.91 49.87 -131.95
C ASP A 83 -111.68 51.33 -131.54
N ILE A 84 -111.37 52.18 -132.52
CA ILE A 84 -111.01 53.59 -132.33
C ILE A 84 -112.04 54.42 -131.54
N THR A 85 -113.33 54.03 -131.53
CA THR A 85 -114.36 54.72 -130.73
C THR A 85 -114.19 54.53 -129.22
N LYS A 86 -113.37 53.56 -128.81
CA LYS A 86 -113.03 53.24 -127.42
C LYS A 86 -111.59 53.59 -127.04
N GLN A 87 -110.94 54.48 -127.80
CA GLN A 87 -109.55 54.89 -127.54
C GLN A 87 -109.33 55.36 -126.09
N ALA A 88 -110.29 56.09 -125.50
CA ALA A 88 -110.20 56.54 -124.11
C ALA A 88 -110.08 55.39 -123.09
N THR A 89 -110.63 54.21 -123.38
CA THR A 89 -110.46 53.01 -122.54
C THR A 89 -109.05 52.43 -122.72
N VAL A 90 -108.56 52.34 -123.96
CA VAL A 90 -107.20 51.87 -124.28
C VAL A 90 -106.14 52.76 -123.62
N ASP A 91 -106.36 54.07 -123.59
CA ASP A 91 -105.47 55.06 -122.98
C ASP A 91 -105.37 54.92 -121.44
N THR A 92 -106.27 54.18 -120.78
CA THR A 92 -106.18 53.89 -119.33
C THR A 92 -105.23 52.74 -119.00
N TYR A 93 -104.92 51.86 -119.95
CA TYR A 93 -104.07 50.70 -119.70
C TYR A 93 -102.60 51.06 -119.42
N PRO A 94 -101.92 51.96 -120.17
CA PRO A 94 -100.52 52.29 -119.91
C PRO A 94 -100.25 52.86 -118.49
N PRO A 95 -101.05 53.82 -117.95
CA PRO A 95 -100.91 54.27 -116.58
C PRO A 95 -101.09 53.14 -115.55
N ALA A 96 -102.05 52.24 -115.76
CA ALA A 96 -102.28 51.11 -114.86
C ALA A 96 -101.09 50.12 -114.86
N ILE A 97 -100.50 49.83 -116.02
CA ILE A 97 -99.30 48.97 -116.14
C ILE A 97 -98.12 49.61 -115.41
N ARG A 98 -97.86 50.90 -115.62
CA ARG A 98 -96.75 51.62 -114.96
C ARG A 98 -96.92 51.70 -113.45
N GLU A 99 -98.14 51.90 -112.97
CA GLU A 99 -98.44 51.91 -111.54
C GLU A 99 -98.25 50.50 -110.94
N ALA A 100 -98.64 49.45 -111.65
CA ALA A 100 -98.37 48.07 -111.21
C ALA A 100 -96.88 47.74 -111.18
N ILE A 101 -96.10 48.18 -112.19
CA ILE A 101 -94.62 48.07 -112.20
C ILE A 101 -94.02 48.81 -111.01
N LYS A 102 -94.45 50.04 -110.74
CA LYS A 102 -93.96 50.85 -109.61
C LYS A 102 -94.25 50.20 -108.25
N ASN A 103 -95.36 49.48 -108.14
CA ASN A 103 -95.76 48.78 -106.92
C ASN A 103 -95.15 47.38 -106.78
N LEU A 104 -94.29 46.95 -107.72
CA LEU A 104 -93.49 45.75 -107.54
C LEU A 104 -92.57 45.91 -106.33
N LYS A 105 -92.53 44.90 -105.47
CA LYS A 105 -91.67 44.86 -104.28
C LYS A 105 -90.70 43.71 -104.40
N TYR A 106 -89.43 43.92 -104.10
CA TYR A 106 -88.46 42.83 -104.07
C TYR A 106 -88.77 41.81 -102.98
N LYS A 107 -88.40 40.54 -103.21
CA LYS A 107 -88.39 39.50 -102.19
C LYS A 107 -87.35 39.84 -101.11
N PRO A 108 -87.53 39.42 -99.85
CA PRO A 108 -86.46 39.49 -98.86
C PRO A 108 -85.26 38.64 -99.30
N ALA A 109 -84.05 39.04 -98.91
CA ALA A 109 -82.88 38.18 -99.04
C ALA A 109 -83.00 36.93 -98.13
N ASP A 110 -82.32 35.85 -98.51
CA ASP A 110 -82.26 34.61 -97.74
C ASP A 110 -81.12 34.68 -96.70
N TYR A 111 -81.48 34.74 -95.43
CA TYR A 111 -80.54 34.80 -94.29
C TYR A 111 -80.24 33.42 -93.68
N THR A 112 -80.71 32.31 -94.26
CA THR A 112 -80.57 30.96 -93.69
C THR A 112 -79.11 30.61 -93.38
N ALA A 113 -78.16 31.01 -94.24
CA ALA A 113 -76.73 30.78 -94.02
C ALA A 113 -76.17 31.61 -92.84
N VAL A 114 -76.63 32.86 -92.69
CA VAL A 114 -76.24 33.73 -91.57
C VAL A 114 -76.75 33.16 -90.25
N ASP A 115 -78.00 32.71 -90.21
CA ASP A 115 -78.58 32.10 -89.01
C ASP A 115 -77.85 30.81 -88.62
N ALA A 116 -77.52 29.97 -89.61
CA ALA A 116 -76.71 28.77 -89.37
C ALA A 116 -75.30 29.09 -88.86
N ALA A 117 -74.65 30.15 -89.35
CA ALA A 117 -73.34 30.59 -88.85
C ALA A 117 -73.44 31.10 -87.41
N LYS A 118 -74.50 31.85 -87.06
CA LYS A 118 -74.76 32.33 -85.69
C LYS A 118 -74.98 31.19 -84.69
N GLU A 119 -75.62 30.10 -85.11
CA GLU A 119 -75.80 28.91 -84.26
C GLU A 119 -74.48 28.20 -83.90
N LYS A 120 -73.42 28.36 -84.72
CA LYS A 120 -72.09 27.80 -84.46
C LYS A 120 -71.27 28.59 -83.44
N VAL A 121 -71.72 29.79 -83.05
CA VAL A 121 -71.01 30.64 -82.09
C VAL A 121 -70.89 29.93 -80.75
N PRO A 122 -69.66 29.74 -80.21
CA PRO A 122 -69.46 29.12 -78.92
C PRO A 122 -70.21 29.86 -77.82
N THR A 123 -70.80 29.13 -76.87
CA THR A 123 -71.53 29.76 -75.75
C THR A 123 -70.60 30.28 -74.65
N ASP A 124 -69.38 29.77 -74.57
CA ASP A 124 -68.39 30.13 -73.56
C ASP A 124 -67.24 30.91 -74.21
N SER A 125 -67.30 32.23 -74.09
CA SER A 125 -66.27 33.13 -74.60
C SER A 125 -64.99 33.13 -73.76
N SER A 126 -65.04 32.65 -72.50
CA SER A 126 -63.90 32.71 -71.59
C SER A 126 -62.74 31.80 -72.00
N LEU A 127 -63.01 30.87 -72.92
CA LEU A 127 -62.01 29.97 -73.48
C LEU A 127 -61.14 30.63 -74.55
N TYR A 128 -61.59 31.73 -75.15
CA TYR A 128 -60.95 32.37 -76.30
C TYR A 128 -60.26 33.68 -75.93
N THR A 129 -59.26 34.07 -76.70
CA THR A 129 -58.57 35.35 -76.53
C THR A 129 -59.55 36.50 -76.74
N GLU A 130 -59.37 37.58 -75.98
CA GLU A 130 -60.23 38.76 -76.08
C GLU A 130 -60.24 39.33 -77.51
N GLU A 131 -59.09 39.28 -78.20
CA GLU A 131 -58.92 39.78 -79.57
C GLU A 131 -59.72 38.97 -80.60
N SER A 132 -59.56 37.63 -80.63
CA SER A 132 -60.27 36.78 -81.59
C SER A 132 -61.78 36.73 -81.32
N TRP A 133 -62.18 36.76 -80.04
CA TRP A 133 -63.58 36.84 -79.66
C TRP A 133 -64.21 38.18 -80.08
N GLN A 134 -63.49 39.29 -79.91
CA GLN A 134 -63.95 40.61 -80.34
C GLN A 134 -64.10 40.68 -81.86
N GLU A 135 -63.20 40.06 -82.64
CA GLU A 135 -63.34 40.00 -84.09
C GLU A 135 -64.62 39.29 -84.52
N LEU A 136 -64.94 38.13 -83.93
CA LEU A 136 -66.21 37.44 -84.16
C LEU A 136 -67.41 38.31 -83.79
N GLN A 137 -67.35 38.99 -82.64
CA GLN A 137 -68.41 39.89 -82.19
C GLN A 137 -68.64 41.05 -83.17
N ASP A 138 -67.57 41.60 -83.75
CA ASP A 138 -67.64 42.65 -84.76
C ASP A 138 -68.30 42.15 -86.05
N LYS A 139 -68.00 40.92 -86.51
CA LYS A 139 -68.67 40.32 -87.67
C LYS A 139 -70.15 40.07 -87.42
N LEU A 140 -70.51 39.60 -86.22
CA LEU A 140 -71.91 39.43 -85.82
C LEU A 140 -72.68 40.75 -85.78
N ASN A 141 -72.04 41.82 -85.30
CA ASN A 141 -72.64 43.16 -85.23
C ASN A 141 -72.74 43.85 -86.60
N ALA A 142 -71.90 43.46 -87.56
CA ALA A 142 -71.93 44.00 -88.93
C ALA A 142 -73.12 43.49 -89.75
N VAL A 143 -73.83 42.45 -89.32
CA VAL A 143 -74.99 41.88 -90.03
C VAL A 143 -76.13 42.89 -90.10
N GLN A 144 -76.39 43.39 -91.30
CA GLN A 144 -77.55 44.24 -91.56
C GLN A 144 -78.79 43.38 -91.85
N THR A 145 -79.91 43.65 -91.17
CA THR A 145 -81.17 42.91 -91.33
C THR A 145 -82.17 43.63 -92.22
N GLY A 146 -83.03 42.87 -92.92
CA GLY A 146 -84.13 43.44 -93.71
C GLY A 146 -83.73 43.84 -95.13
N LEU A 147 -82.60 43.34 -95.62
CA LEU A 147 -82.19 43.51 -97.01
C LEU A 147 -83.10 42.69 -97.95
N ASP A 148 -83.28 43.21 -99.16
CA ASP A 148 -83.99 42.52 -100.24
C ASP A 148 -83.04 41.67 -101.09
N ILE A 149 -83.61 40.81 -101.95
CA ILE A 149 -82.88 39.83 -102.76
C ILE A 149 -81.82 40.43 -103.69
N THR A 150 -81.86 41.74 -103.98
CA THR A 150 -80.80 42.39 -104.78
C THR A 150 -79.48 42.52 -104.03
N HIS A 151 -79.49 42.36 -102.71
CA HIS A 151 -78.33 42.38 -101.83
C HIS A 151 -77.94 40.97 -101.35
N GLN A 152 -78.40 39.90 -102.02
CA GLN A 152 -78.11 38.52 -101.59
C GLN A 152 -76.61 38.26 -101.41
N ALA A 153 -75.76 38.79 -102.29
CA ALA A 153 -74.31 38.64 -102.16
C ALA A 153 -73.72 39.30 -100.90
N GLU A 154 -74.35 40.38 -100.40
CA GLU A 154 -73.96 41.01 -99.13
C GLU A 154 -74.38 40.13 -97.94
N VAL A 155 -75.57 39.54 -97.99
CA VAL A 155 -76.05 38.57 -96.98
C VAL A 155 -75.18 37.32 -96.94
N ASP A 156 -74.83 36.77 -98.10
CA ASP A 156 -73.93 35.61 -98.21
C ASP A 156 -72.53 35.96 -97.66
N LYS A 157 -72.07 37.18 -97.88
CA LYS A 157 -70.80 37.67 -97.31
C LYS A 157 -70.85 37.77 -95.79
N PHE A 158 -71.96 38.20 -95.18
CA PHE A 158 -72.09 38.20 -93.73
C PHE A 158 -71.95 36.79 -93.14
N ALA A 159 -72.53 35.77 -93.78
CA ALA A 159 -72.38 34.39 -93.35
C ALA A 159 -70.92 33.94 -93.42
N SER A 160 -70.25 34.18 -94.56
CA SER A 160 -68.83 33.85 -94.75
C SER A 160 -67.93 34.53 -93.73
N ASP A 161 -68.13 35.83 -93.47
CA ASP A 161 -67.29 36.59 -92.52
C ASP A 161 -67.45 36.06 -91.09
N ILE A 162 -68.65 35.61 -90.69
CA ILE A 162 -68.88 34.96 -89.39
C ILE A 162 -68.18 33.59 -89.33
N GLU A 163 -68.28 32.78 -90.40
CA GLU A 163 -67.61 31.48 -90.46
C GLU A 163 -66.08 31.61 -90.40
N ASP A 164 -65.51 32.55 -91.15
CA ASP A 164 -64.06 32.84 -91.11
C ASP A 164 -63.62 33.29 -89.71
N ALA A 165 -64.39 34.15 -89.04
CA ALA A 165 -64.08 34.60 -87.68
C ALA A 165 -64.20 33.46 -86.65
N LEU A 166 -65.14 32.51 -86.84
CA LEU A 166 -65.26 31.31 -86.02
C LEU A 166 -64.06 30.37 -86.19
N GLU A 167 -63.57 30.19 -87.41
CA GLU A 167 -62.39 29.37 -87.70
C GLU A 167 -61.10 29.96 -87.13
N ASN A 168 -61.02 31.29 -87.01
CA ASN A 168 -59.88 32.02 -86.48
C ASN A 168 -59.97 32.30 -84.96
N LEU A 169 -60.93 31.70 -84.25
CA LEU A 169 -60.97 31.79 -82.80
C LEU A 169 -59.72 31.16 -82.17
N GLU A 170 -59.03 31.93 -81.33
CA GLU A 170 -57.82 31.49 -80.65
C GLU A 170 -58.11 31.21 -79.18
N TYR A 171 -57.67 30.06 -78.66
CA TYR A 171 -57.84 29.74 -77.24
C TYR A 171 -56.88 30.56 -76.35
N VAL A 172 -57.33 30.90 -75.14
CA VAL A 172 -56.46 31.44 -74.09
C VAL A 172 -55.44 30.39 -73.66
N GLY A 173 -54.20 30.80 -73.39
CA GLY A 173 -53.18 29.92 -72.80
C GLY A 173 -53.62 29.38 -71.43
N ALA A 174 -53.21 28.15 -71.09
CA ALA A 174 -53.49 27.58 -69.78
C ALA A 174 -52.81 28.38 -68.64
N ASN A 175 -53.34 28.28 -67.42
CA ASN A 175 -52.76 28.91 -66.25
C ASN A 175 -51.67 28.01 -65.61
N TYR A 176 -50.42 28.49 -65.64
CA TYR A 176 -49.24 27.80 -65.07
C TYR A 176 -48.79 28.34 -63.70
N ASP A 177 -49.59 29.17 -63.02
CA ASP A 177 -49.20 29.73 -61.71
C ASP A 177 -48.91 28.64 -60.68
N ASP A 178 -49.72 27.58 -60.64
CA ASP A 178 -49.52 26.48 -59.71
C ASP A 178 -48.27 25.66 -60.06
N VAL A 179 -48.00 25.46 -61.35
CA VAL A 179 -46.77 24.82 -61.83
C VAL A 179 -45.55 25.64 -61.42
N ARG A 180 -45.58 26.97 -61.62
CA ARG A 180 -44.49 27.86 -61.20
C ARG A 180 -44.23 27.79 -59.69
N LYS A 181 -45.29 27.74 -58.88
CA LYS A 181 -45.19 27.55 -57.41
C LYS A 181 -44.57 26.19 -57.07
N ALA A 182 -45.03 25.11 -57.70
CA ALA A 182 -44.47 23.77 -57.48
C ALA A 182 -42.98 23.69 -57.87
N ILE A 183 -42.57 24.35 -58.97
CA ILE A 183 -41.16 24.45 -59.36
C ILE A 183 -40.35 25.22 -58.32
N GLN A 184 -40.89 26.31 -57.78
CA GLN A 184 -40.23 27.09 -56.73
C GLN A 184 -40.07 26.25 -55.45
N GLU A 185 -41.14 25.61 -54.97
CA GLU A 185 -41.13 24.69 -53.83
C GLU A 185 -40.09 23.57 -54.02
N ALA A 186 -40.02 23.03 -55.23
CA ALA A 186 -39.03 22.02 -55.60
C ALA A 186 -37.61 22.56 -55.49
N ASN A 187 -37.31 23.72 -56.05
CA ASN A 187 -35.98 24.32 -55.99
C ASN A 187 -35.55 24.68 -54.55
N ASP A 188 -36.47 25.17 -53.73
CA ASP A 188 -36.20 25.54 -52.34
C ASP A 188 -35.96 24.32 -51.45
N THR A 189 -36.65 23.21 -51.73
CA THR A 189 -36.52 21.95 -50.96
C THR A 189 -35.33 21.11 -51.43
N MET A 190 -34.99 21.17 -52.73
CA MET A 190 -33.97 20.35 -53.37
C MET A 190 -32.54 20.80 -53.00
N ASP A 191 -32.16 20.55 -51.75
CA ASP A 191 -30.80 20.78 -51.26
C ASP A 191 -29.87 19.60 -51.61
N GLU A 192 -28.71 19.90 -52.20
CA GLU A 192 -27.69 18.93 -52.60
C GLU A 192 -27.02 18.20 -51.43
N LYS A 193 -26.81 18.90 -50.33
CA LYS A 193 -26.21 18.32 -49.13
C LYS A 193 -27.21 17.41 -48.44
N LEU A 194 -28.50 17.77 -48.46
CA LEU A 194 -29.53 17.01 -47.76
C LEU A 194 -30.02 15.80 -48.55
N HIS A 195 -30.17 15.88 -49.88
CA HIS A 195 -30.88 14.85 -50.65
C HIS A 195 -30.00 14.11 -51.67
N THR A 196 -30.36 12.84 -51.95
CA THR A 196 -29.64 11.97 -52.88
C THR A 196 -29.68 12.51 -54.31
N ALA A 197 -28.60 12.28 -55.07
CA ALA A 197 -28.54 12.70 -56.47
C ALA A 197 -29.68 12.09 -57.31
N ALA A 198 -30.06 10.84 -57.02
CA ALA A 198 -31.13 10.13 -57.72
C ALA A 198 -32.51 10.76 -57.48
N SER A 199 -32.86 11.06 -56.23
CA SER A 199 -34.16 11.66 -55.90
C SER A 199 -34.29 13.08 -56.45
N ARG A 200 -33.21 13.88 -56.38
CA ARG A 200 -33.14 15.21 -57.01
C ARG A 200 -33.29 15.14 -58.54
N ALA A 201 -32.74 14.11 -59.19
CA ALA A 201 -32.90 13.91 -60.64
C ALA A 201 -34.35 13.59 -61.03
N ALA A 202 -35.09 12.87 -60.20
CA ALA A 202 -36.51 12.60 -60.43
C ALA A 202 -37.34 13.89 -60.40
N VAL A 203 -37.08 14.79 -59.44
CA VAL A 203 -37.70 16.13 -59.38
C VAL A 203 -37.40 16.93 -60.65
N ARG A 204 -36.12 17.00 -61.06
CA ARG A 204 -35.72 17.70 -62.29
C ARG A 204 -36.39 17.14 -63.54
N THR A 205 -36.58 15.82 -63.58
CA THR A 205 -37.29 15.16 -64.69
C THR A 205 -38.76 15.61 -64.75
N ALA A 206 -39.45 15.65 -63.60
CA ALA A 206 -40.82 16.14 -63.54
C ALA A 206 -40.95 17.61 -63.99
N ILE A 207 -40.01 18.47 -63.62
CA ILE A 207 -39.96 19.88 -64.06
C ILE A 207 -39.74 19.98 -65.58
N ASN A 208 -38.85 19.17 -66.14
CA ASN A 208 -38.52 19.21 -67.57
C ASN A 208 -39.65 18.68 -68.48
N LEU A 209 -40.64 17.97 -67.92
CA LEU A 209 -41.81 17.50 -68.66
C LEU A 209 -42.88 18.58 -68.87
N VAL A 210 -42.76 19.74 -68.23
CA VAL A 210 -43.73 20.83 -68.37
C VAL A 210 -43.69 21.39 -69.79
N ASP A 211 -44.77 21.18 -70.53
CA ASP A 211 -45.03 21.84 -71.80
C ASP A 211 -45.77 23.16 -71.54
N TYR A 212 -45.19 24.30 -71.94
CA TYR A 212 -45.76 25.64 -71.76
C TYR A 212 -46.60 26.13 -72.95
N THR A 213 -46.84 25.28 -73.95
CA THR A 213 -47.58 25.63 -75.16
C THR A 213 -49.07 25.32 -75.08
N LEU A 214 -49.54 24.71 -73.98
CA LEU A 214 -50.93 24.26 -73.86
C LEU A 214 -51.90 25.41 -73.59
N ASP A 215 -53.08 25.31 -74.21
CA ASP A 215 -54.22 26.21 -74.01
C ASP A 215 -55.16 25.74 -72.88
N ILE A 216 -56.14 26.59 -72.56
CA ILE A 216 -57.09 26.41 -71.45
C ILE A 216 -57.91 25.12 -71.54
N THR A 217 -58.10 24.53 -72.73
CA THR A 217 -58.80 23.23 -72.88
C THR A 217 -58.00 22.07 -72.28
N LYS A 218 -56.70 22.27 -72.04
CA LYS A 218 -55.78 21.31 -71.43
C LYS A 218 -55.39 21.66 -70.00
N GLN A 219 -56.14 22.54 -69.32
CA GLN A 219 -55.83 22.96 -67.95
C GLN A 219 -55.60 21.78 -66.99
N ALA A 220 -56.39 20.71 -67.08
CA ALA A 220 -56.20 19.52 -66.25
C ALA A 220 -54.81 18.83 -66.45
N THR A 221 -54.22 18.94 -67.65
CA THR A 221 -52.86 18.45 -67.91
C THR A 221 -51.82 19.34 -67.23
N VAL A 222 -52.02 20.66 -67.28
CA VAL A 222 -51.17 21.66 -66.61
C VAL A 222 -51.21 21.48 -65.09
N ASP A 223 -52.40 21.29 -64.52
CA ASP A 223 -52.58 20.99 -63.09
C ASP A 223 -51.88 19.66 -62.72
N GLY A 224 -51.91 18.68 -63.62
CA GLY A 224 -51.19 17.42 -63.49
C GLY A 224 -49.67 17.58 -63.39
N TYR A 225 -49.08 18.53 -64.12
CA TYR A 225 -47.65 18.83 -63.98
C TYR A 225 -47.29 19.33 -62.59
N ALA A 226 -48.09 20.25 -62.02
CA ALA A 226 -47.85 20.76 -60.67
C ALA A 226 -47.95 19.63 -59.61
N ALA A 227 -48.94 18.76 -59.74
CA ALA A 227 -49.10 17.59 -58.88
C ALA A 227 -47.91 16.61 -58.98
N ALA A 228 -47.43 16.34 -60.20
CA ALA A 228 -46.29 15.46 -60.43
C ALA A 228 -45.00 16.00 -59.81
N ILE A 229 -44.75 17.30 -59.94
CA ILE A 229 -43.59 17.95 -59.32
C ILE A 229 -43.66 17.84 -57.79
N ARG A 230 -44.80 18.18 -57.17
CA ARG A 230 -44.97 18.07 -55.71
C ARG A 230 -44.82 16.65 -55.20
N LYS A 231 -45.34 15.67 -55.95
CA LYS A 231 -45.13 14.24 -55.63
C LYS A 231 -43.64 13.90 -55.64
N ALA A 232 -42.90 14.28 -56.68
CA ALA A 232 -41.46 14.03 -56.75
C ALA A 232 -40.70 14.71 -55.61
N VAL A 233 -41.10 15.93 -55.21
CA VAL A 233 -40.52 16.64 -54.05
C VAL A 233 -40.79 15.88 -52.74
N SER A 234 -42.00 15.35 -52.55
CA SER A 234 -42.34 14.56 -51.35
C SER A 234 -41.59 13.22 -51.26
N GLU A 235 -41.07 12.73 -52.39
CA GLU A 235 -40.29 11.51 -52.53
C GLU A 235 -38.77 11.78 -52.50
N LEU A 236 -38.34 13.01 -52.14
CA LEU A 236 -36.94 13.33 -51.94
C LEU A 236 -36.33 12.50 -50.81
N GLU A 237 -35.38 11.65 -51.17
CA GLU A 237 -34.61 10.85 -50.23
C GLU A 237 -33.42 11.63 -49.67
N TYR A 238 -33.16 11.51 -48.37
CA TYR A 238 -32.01 12.13 -47.71
C TYR A 238 -30.71 11.35 -47.98
N ASN A 239 -29.59 12.07 -48.07
CA ASN A 239 -28.26 11.49 -48.09
C ASN A 239 -27.97 10.73 -46.79
N PRO A 240 -27.17 9.66 -46.82
CA PRO A 240 -26.69 9.02 -45.60
C PRO A 240 -25.80 9.97 -44.80
N ALA A 241 -25.82 9.86 -43.46
CA ALA A 241 -24.85 10.55 -42.62
C ALA A 241 -23.44 10.00 -42.84
N ASP A 242 -22.43 10.84 -42.66
CA ASP A 242 -21.02 10.46 -42.74
C ASP A 242 -20.52 9.89 -41.39
N TYR A 243 -20.18 8.60 -41.40
CA TYR A 243 -19.61 7.86 -40.26
C TYR A 243 -18.07 7.81 -40.28
N SER A 244 -17.39 8.51 -41.18
CA SER A 244 -15.93 8.51 -41.30
C SER A 244 -15.22 8.81 -39.97
N ALA A 245 -15.71 9.81 -39.22
CA ALA A 245 -15.20 10.15 -37.90
C ALA A 245 -15.43 9.03 -36.86
N VAL A 246 -16.61 8.41 -36.87
CA VAL A 246 -16.92 7.28 -35.97
C VAL A 246 -16.00 6.09 -36.26
N ASN A 247 -15.81 5.75 -37.53
CA ASN A 247 -14.93 4.67 -37.95
C ASN A 247 -13.46 4.95 -37.57
N THR A 248 -13.03 6.21 -37.69
CA THR A 248 -11.71 6.65 -37.24
C THR A 248 -11.56 6.49 -35.72
N ALA A 249 -12.55 6.90 -34.93
CA ALA A 249 -12.56 6.75 -33.49
C ALA A 249 -12.54 5.26 -33.06
N LYS A 250 -13.36 4.42 -33.70
CA LYS A 250 -13.35 2.95 -33.51
C LYS A 250 -11.97 2.34 -33.79
N GLY A 251 -11.25 2.87 -34.77
CA GLY A 251 -9.88 2.44 -35.11
C GLY A 251 -8.83 2.78 -34.04
N LYS A 252 -9.09 3.74 -33.15
CA LYS A 252 -8.20 4.14 -32.05
C LYS A 252 -8.37 3.29 -30.79
N VAL A 253 -9.39 2.44 -30.73
CA VAL A 253 -9.66 1.58 -29.56
C VAL A 253 -8.46 0.66 -29.31
N PRO A 254 -7.90 0.63 -28.09
CA PRO A 254 -6.81 -0.28 -27.76
C PRO A 254 -7.19 -1.75 -28.00
N LYS A 255 -6.24 -2.56 -28.47
CA LYS A 255 -6.49 -4.00 -28.71
C LYS A 255 -6.45 -4.83 -27.43
N ASP A 256 -5.67 -4.36 -26.46
CA ASP A 256 -5.45 -5.06 -25.20
C ASP A 256 -6.17 -4.32 -24.08
N SER A 257 -7.21 -4.94 -23.54
CA SER A 257 -7.99 -4.41 -22.42
C SER A 257 -7.41 -4.77 -21.05
N SER A 258 -6.47 -5.73 -21.00
CA SER A 258 -6.01 -6.34 -19.75
C SER A 258 -5.25 -5.38 -18.83
N ILE A 259 -4.78 -4.26 -19.38
CA ILE A 259 -4.03 -3.23 -18.67
C ILE A 259 -4.91 -2.09 -18.13
N TYR A 260 -6.21 -2.08 -18.44
CA TYR A 260 -7.14 -1.04 -18.04
C TYR A 260 -8.10 -1.51 -16.94
N THR A 261 -8.64 -0.57 -16.16
CA THR A 261 -9.68 -0.88 -15.17
C THR A 261 -10.96 -1.34 -15.86
N ALA A 262 -11.67 -2.30 -15.26
CA ALA A 262 -12.92 -2.83 -15.81
C ALA A 262 -13.98 -1.73 -16.03
N GLU A 263 -14.06 -0.77 -15.11
CA GLU A 263 -15.01 0.36 -15.20
C GLU A 263 -14.74 1.25 -16.42
N SER A 264 -13.49 1.70 -16.61
CA SER A 264 -13.16 2.58 -17.74
C SER A 264 -13.28 1.87 -19.08
N TRP A 265 -12.92 0.59 -19.13
CA TRP A 265 -13.10 -0.24 -20.31
C TRP A 265 -14.58 -0.46 -20.65
N GLN A 266 -15.42 -0.74 -19.66
CA GLN A 266 -16.87 -0.91 -19.87
C GLN A 266 -17.51 0.37 -20.40
N ASN A 267 -17.13 1.54 -19.89
CA ASN A 267 -17.63 2.82 -20.41
C ASN A 267 -17.31 2.99 -21.90
N LEU A 268 -16.09 2.65 -22.35
CA LEU A 268 -15.75 2.65 -23.77
C LEU A 268 -16.62 1.67 -24.58
N GLN A 269 -16.85 0.47 -24.06
CA GLN A 269 -17.73 -0.50 -24.72
C GLN A 269 -19.17 -0.01 -24.85
N ASP A 270 -19.69 0.67 -23.83
CA ASP A 270 -21.04 1.24 -23.84
C ASP A 270 -21.16 2.34 -24.90
N LYS A 271 -20.13 3.20 -25.04
CA LYS A 271 -20.08 4.22 -26.10
C LYS A 271 -20.03 3.62 -27.50
N LEU A 272 -19.29 2.53 -27.67
CA LEU A 272 -19.25 1.79 -28.94
C LEU A 272 -20.61 1.15 -29.27
N ALA A 273 -21.31 0.60 -28.27
CA ALA A 273 -22.62 -0.02 -28.44
C ALA A 273 -23.75 0.99 -28.69
N ALA A 274 -23.60 2.24 -28.23
CA ALA A 274 -24.59 3.30 -28.42
C ALA A 274 -24.71 3.81 -29.86
N VAL A 275 -23.74 3.48 -30.74
CA VAL A 275 -23.72 3.91 -32.14
C VAL A 275 -24.87 3.27 -32.90
N LYS A 276 -25.86 4.08 -33.29
CA LYS A 276 -26.91 3.68 -34.24
C LYS A 276 -26.39 3.85 -35.65
N GLU A 277 -26.53 2.84 -36.50
CA GLU A 277 -26.09 2.86 -37.89
C GLU A 277 -27.21 3.26 -38.86
N ASN A 278 -26.84 3.53 -40.11
CA ASN A 278 -27.76 3.86 -41.22
C ASN A 278 -28.63 5.10 -41.00
N LEU A 279 -28.17 6.05 -40.18
CA LEU A 279 -28.82 7.35 -40.05
C LEU A 279 -28.60 8.21 -41.31
N ASP A 280 -29.61 9.02 -41.63
CA ASP A 280 -29.53 10.03 -42.69
C ASP A 280 -28.87 11.34 -42.20
N ILE A 281 -28.50 12.20 -43.15
CA ILE A 281 -27.74 13.44 -42.96
C ILE A 281 -28.38 14.42 -41.98
N ARG A 282 -29.69 14.34 -41.71
CA ARG A 282 -30.34 15.18 -40.69
C ARG A 282 -29.84 14.87 -39.28
N TYR A 283 -29.32 13.66 -39.08
CA TYR A 283 -28.75 13.21 -37.81
C TYR A 283 -27.22 13.32 -37.80
N GLN A 284 -26.60 14.06 -38.72
CA GLN A 284 -25.14 14.19 -38.78
C GLN A 284 -24.53 14.68 -37.46
N ALA A 285 -25.19 15.60 -36.76
CA ALA A 285 -24.73 16.08 -35.45
C ALA A 285 -24.69 14.95 -34.41
N GLN A 286 -25.68 14.04 -34.43
CA GLN A 286 -25.71 12.87 -33.55
C GLN A 286 -24.58 11.89 -33.92
N VAL A 287 -24.34 11.66 -35.21
CA VAL A 287 -23.24 10.81 -35.69
C VAL A 287 -21.88 11.38 -35.29
N ASN A 288 -21.69 12.68 -35.41
CA ASN A 288 -20.48 13.37 -34.94
C ASN A 288 -20.33 13.25 -33.41
N GLY A 289 -21.44 13.31 -32.67
CA GLY A 289 -21.47 13.09 -31.22
C GLY A 289 -20.98 11.69 -30.82
N TYR A 290 -21.37 10.64 -31.57
CA TYR A 290 -20.85 9.29 -31.33
C TYR A 290 -19.33 9.21 -31.46
N ALA A 291 -18.75 9.86 -32.46
CA ALA A 291 -17.30 9.88 -32.63
C ALA A 291 -16.61 10.56 -31.44
N ALA A 292 -17.12 11.73 -31.01
CA ALA A 292 -16.60 12.47 -29.87
C ALA A 292 -16.68 11.66 -28.56
N ASP A 293 -17.81 11.01 -28.31
CA ASP A 293 -18.03 10.16 -27.13
C ASP A 293 -17.04 8.99 -27.07
N ILE A 294 -16.77 8.34 -28.22
CA ILE A 294 -15.78 7.25 -28.30
C ILE A 294 -14.36 7.78 -28.03
N GLU A 295 -13.97 8.90 -28.65
CA GLU A 295 -12.63 9.47 -28.44
C GLU A 295 -12.41 9.93 -27.00
N GLN A 296 -13.44 10.50 -26.37
CA GLN A 296 -13.39 10.87 -24.97
C GLN A 296 -13.24 9.62 -24.09
N ALA A 297 -14.04 8.58 -24.31
CA ALA A 297 -13.94 7.34 -23.54
C ALA A 297 -12.59 6.63 -23.69
N ILE A 298 -11.95 6.71 -24.87
CA ILE A 298 -10.57 6.23 -25.08
C ILE A 298 -9.58 7.05 -24.23
N THR A 299 -9.74 8.38 -24.21
CA THR A 299 -8.88 9.27 -23.42
C THR A 299 -9.04 9.04 -21.91
N ASP A 300 -10.25 8.70 -21.48
CA ASP A 300 -10.60 8.46 -20.07
C ASP A 300 -10.26 7.04 -19.58
N LEU A 301 -9.66 6.20 -20.43
CA LEU A 301 -9.19 4.88 -20.03
C LEU A 301 -8.17 4.99 -18.88
N LYS A 302 -8.42 4.25 -17.80
CA LYS A 302 -7.57 4.22 -16.62
C LYS A 302 -6.78 2.93 -16.57
N TYR A 303 -5.47 3.00 -16.40
CA TYR A 303 -4.63 1.82 -16.25
C TYR A 303 -4.86 1.13 -14.89
N LEU A 304 -4.66 -0.18 -14.84
CA LEU A 304 -4.58 -0.92 -13.58
C LEU A 304 -3.33 -0.49 -12.80
N PRO A 305 -3.39 -0.49 -11.45
CA PRO A 305 -2.19 -0.31 -10.64
C PRO A 305 -1.17 -1.41 -10.92
N ALA A 306 0.12 -1.12 -10.78
CA ALA A 306 1.15 -2.15 -10.78
C ALA A 306 0.96 -3.14 -9.61
N ASP A 307 1.43 -4.37 -9.77
CA ASP A 307 1.48 -5.36 -8.71
C ASP A 307 2.67 -5.10 -7.79
N TYR A 308 2.36 -4.60 -6.60
CA TYR A 308 3.33 -4.28 -5.55
C TYR A 308 3.53 -5.42 -4.53
N THR A 309 2.90 -6.57 -4.71
CA THR A 309 2.86 -7.63 -3.68
C THR A 309 4.25 -8.08 -3.25
N LYS A 310 5.15 -8.35 -4.21
CA LYS A 310 6.53 -8.76 -3.92
C LYS A 310 7.36 -7.63 -3.31
N LEU A 311 7.16 -6.40 -3.79
CA LEU A 311 7.87 -5.23 -3.25
C LEU A 311 7.47 -4.97 -1.79
N ARG A 312 6.17 -5.05 -1.46
CA ARG A 312 5.69 -4.94 -0.07
C ARG A 312 6.34 -5.99 0.81
N GLN A 313 6.35 -7.25 0.38
CA GLN A 313 7.02 -8.31 1.14
C GLN A 313 8.51 -8.02 1.36
N ALA A 314 9.22 -7.53 0.34
CA ALA A 314 10.64 -7.17 0.49
C ALA A 314 10.85 -6.01 1.46
N VAL A 315 9.96 -5.02 1.47
CA VAL A 315 9.98 -3.92 2.45
C VAL A 315 9.70 -4.43 3.86
N ASP A 316 8.69 -5.27 4.04
CA ASP A 316 8.36 -5.88 5.34
C ASP A 316 9.55 -6.71 5.88
N ASP A 317 10.20 -7.48 5.02
CA ASP A 317 11.40 -8.26 5.38
C ASP A 317 12.56 -7.33 5.79
N ALA A 318 12.76 -6.22 5.07
CA ALA A 318 13.76 -5.20 5.43
C ALA A 318 13.48 -4.58 6.80
N GLU A 319 12.23 -4.19 7.07
CA GLU A 319 11.82 -3.62 8.35
C GLU A 319 12.02 -4.61 9.50
N ALA A 320 11.74 -5.91 9.28
CA ALA A 320 11.97 -6.96 10.26
C ALA A 320 13.46 -7.11 10.61
N GLU A 321 14.34 -7.11 9.60
CA GLU A 321 15.80 -7.16 9.80
C GLU A 321 16.31 -5.93 10.56
N ILE A 322 15.86 -4.72 10.17
CA ILE A 322 16.23 -3.48 10.86
C ILE A 322 15.83 -3.52 12.34
N LYS A 323 14.64 -4.04 12.64
CA LYS A 323 14.10 -4.13 14.00
C LYS A 323 14.90 -5.05 14.93
N THR A 324 15.71 -5.97 14.40
CA THR A 324 16.62 -6.80 15.22
C THR A 324 17.62 -5.97 16.01
N GLY A 325 17.99 -4.78 15.51
CA GLY A 325 19.03 -3.95 16.09
C GLY A 325 20.45 -4.51 15.92
N TYR A 326 20.65 -5.51 15.06
CA TYR A 326 21.95 -6.15 14.85
C TYR A 326 22.87 -5.42 13.87
N TYR A 327 22.35 -4.45 13.12
CA TYR A 327 23.06 -3.82 12.00
C TYR A 327 23.56 -2.41 12.32
N THR A 328 24.58 -1.95 11.58
CA THR A 328 25.15 -0.59 11.74
C THR A 328 24.16 0.47 11.26
N LYS A 329 24.15 1.63 11.94
CA LYS A 329 23.28 2.77 11.60
C LYS A 329 23.43 3.24 10.14
N GLU A 330 24.65 3.21 9.61
CA GLU A 330 24.94 3.65 8.24
C GLU A 330 24.28 2.73 7.19
N SER A 331 24.40 1.41 7.37
CA SER A 331 23.79 0.45 6.44
C SER A 331 22.27 0.45 6.53
N VAL A 332 21.71 0.56 7.74
CA VAL A 332 20.26 0.72 7.97
C VAL A 332 19.73 1.98 7.30
N SER A 333 20.36 3.14 7.54
CA SER A 333 19.91 4.43 6.99
C SER A 333 19.95 4.46 5.46
N SER A 334 20.89 3.75 4.83
CA SER A 334 20.96 3.59 3.38
C SER A 334 19.75 2.80 2.83
N LEU A 335 19.38 1.70 3.50
CA LEU A 335 18.21 0.89 3.13
C LEU A 335 16.89 1.65 3.36
N GLU A 336 16.74 2.33 4.49
CA GLU A 336 15.56 3.17 4.77
C GLU A 336 15.39 4.28 3.73
N SER A 337 16.47 4.92 3.31
CA SER A 337 16.44 5.96 2.26
C SER A 337 16.01 5.40 0.91
N LEU A 338 16.47 4.19 0.57
CA LEU A 338 16.05 3.48 -0.64
C LEU A 338 14.54 3.17 -0.60
N ILE A 339 14.04 2.62 0.52
CA ILE A 339 12.62 2.31 0.71
C ILE A 339 11.77 3.59 0.60
N ALA A 340 12.21 4.68 1.22
CA ALA A 340 11.53 5.98 1.16
C ALA A 340 11.46 6.57 -0.27
N SER A 341 12.35 6.16 -1.18
CA SER A 341 12.38 6.64 -2.56
C SER A 341 11.43 5.90 -3.52
N ILE A 342 10.77 4.84 -3.05
CA ILE A 342 9.84 4.03 -3.84
C ILE A 342 8.59 4.85 -4.16
N ASN A 343 8.24 4.93 -5.45
CA ASN A 343 6.93 5.44 -5.88
C ASN A 343 5.89 4.31 -5.81
N TRP A 344 4.84 4.50 -5.00
CA TRP A 344 3.75 3.55 -4.76
C TRP A 344 2.50 3.78 -5.63
N GLU A 345 2.54 4.74 -6.54
CA GLU A 345 1.41 5.14 -7.39
C GLU A 345 1.62 4.76 -8.86
N LEU A 346 2.53 3.82 -9.14
CA LEU A 346 2.80 3.37 -10.51
C LEU A 346 1.68 2.46 -11.01
N ASP A 347 1.40 2.60 -12.31
CA ASP A 347 0.47 1.73 -13.03
C ASP A 347 1.20 0.55 -13.69
N ILE A 348 0.42 -0.40 -14.20
CA ILE A 348 0.90 -1.66 -14.78
C ILE A 348 1.93 -1.49 -15.91
N ARG A 349 1.98 -0.33 -16.59
CA ARG A 349 2.98 -0.06 -17.63
C ARG A 349 4.38 0.06 -17.05
N ASP A 350 4.48 0.47 -15.79
CA ASP A 350 5.72 0.63 -15.03
C ASP A 350 6.02 -0.59 -14.15
N GLN A 351 5.38 -1.75 -14.38
CA GLN A 351 5.61 -2.97 -13.59
C GLN A 351 7.10 -3.33 -13.48
N LYS A 352 7.87 -3.19 -14.56
CA LYS A 352 9.32 -3.44 -14.55
C LYS A 352 10.07 -2.55 -13.55
N LYS A 353 9.60 -1.33 -13.32
CA LYS A 353 10.19 -0.40 -12.35
C LYS A 353 9.86 -0.83 -10.92
N VAL A 354 8.65 -1.33 -10.68
CA VAL A 354 8.27 -1.96 -9.39
C VAL A 354 9.12 -3.19 -9.12
N ASP A 355 9.33 -4.05 -10.13
CA ASP A 355 10.19 -5.23 -10.03
C ASP A 355 11.66 -4.85 -9.76
N LEU A 356 12.14 -3.74 -10.31
CA LEU A 356 13.48 -3.20 -10.03
C LEU A 356 13.60 -2.63 -8.61
N TYR A 357 12.56 -1.97 -8.09
CA TYR A 357 12.53 -1.55 -6.69
C TYR A 357 12.63 -2.76 -5.75
N GLU A 358 11.92 -3.85 -6.07
CA GLU A 358 11.95 -5.08 -5.26
C GLU A 358 13.36 -5.66 -5.19
N GLN A 359 14.01 -5.82 -6.35
CA GLN A 359 15.40 -6.25 -6.41
C GLN A 359 16.35 -5.32 -5.65
N SER A 360 16.11 -4.01 -5.71
CA SER A 360 16.95 -3.02 -5.03
C SER A 360 16.80 -3.09 -3.50
N VAL A 361 15.58 -3.30 -3.00
CA VAL A 361 15.33 -3.52 -1.57
C VAL A 361 16.00 -4.82 -1.12
N ARG A 362 15.84 -5.92 -1.87
CA ARG A 362 16.48 -7.22 -1.58
C ARG A 362 18.01 -7.09 -1.50
N ALA A 363 18.63 -6.44 -2.48
CA ALA A 363 20.07 -6.17 -2.48
C ALA A 363 20.48 -5.26 -1.30
N GLY A 364 19.64 -4.30 -0.92
CA GLY A 364 19.87 -3.44 0.23
C GLY A 364 19.84 -4.20 1.56
N ILE A 365 18.96 -5.20 1.71
CA ILE A 365 18.97 -6.13 2.85
C ILE A 365 20.28 -6.92 2.89
N GLU A 366 20.72 -7.50 1.77
CA GLU A 366 21.99 -8.25 1.69
C GLU A 366 23.23 -7.38 1.99
N ALA A 367 23.14 -6.08 1.73
CA ALA A 367 24.21 -5.12 1.99
C ALA A 367 24.25 -4.62 3.45
N LEU A 368 23.31 -5.04 4.31
CA LEU A 368 23.32 -4.69 5.73
C LEU A 368 24.60 -5.19 6.42
N LYS A 369 25.20 -4.34 7.24
CA LYS A 369 26.46 -4.65 7.94
C LYS A 369 26.17 -4.90 9.40
N LEU A 370 26.52 -6.07 9.92
CA LEU A 370 26.34 -6.42 11.33
C LEU A 370 27.24 -5.55 12.24
N LEU A 371 26.74 -5.22 13.42
CA LEU A 371 27.50 -4.68 14.54
C LEU A 371 28.43 -5.76 15.10
N PRO A 372 29.60 -5.39 15.63
CA PRO A 372 30.41 -6.31 16.43
C PRO A 372 29.65 -6.72 17.71
N ALA A 373 29.86 -7.94 18.18
CA ALA A 373 29.38 -8.36 19.49
C ALA A 373 30.10 -7.58 20.60
N ASP A 374 29.43 -7.43 21.74
CA ASP A 374 29.98 -6.77 22.93
C ASP A 374 30.73 -7.78 23.80
N TYR A 375 32.05 -7.66 23.88
CA TYR A 375 32.92 -8.53 24.68
C TYR A 375 33.20 -7.96 26.08
N THR A 376 32.59 -6.84 26.47
CA THR A 376 32.86 -6.17 27.76
C THR A 376 32.66 -7.11 28.95
N ALA A 377 31.65 -7.98 28.92
CA ALA A 377 31.41 -8.98 29.96
C ALA A 377 32.53 -10.03 30.03
N VAL A 378 33.04 -10.49 28.88
CA VAL A 378 34.17 -11.42 28.78
C VAL A 378 35.44 -10.77 29.31
N ASP A 379 35.74 -9.54 28.88
CA ASP A 379 36.92 -8.79 29.31
C ASP A 379 36.91 -8.56 30.84
N ASN A 380 35.75 -8.22 31.39
CA ASN A 380 35.55 -8.09 32.83
C ASN A 380 35.75 -9.43 33.56
N ALA A 381 35.21 -10.52 33.03
CA ALA A 381 35.36 -11.85 33.62
C ALA A 381 36.83 -12.31 33.61
N ILE A 382 37.55 -12.11 32.49
CA ILE A 382 38.99 -12.39 32.39
C ILE A 382 39.78 -11.55 33.40
N THR A 383 39.44 -10.28 33.54
CA THR A 383 40.11 -9.37 34.49
C THR A 383 39.91 -9.82 35.93
N ALA A 384 38.68 -10.19 36.31
CA ALA A 384 38.37 -10.72 37.64
C ALA A 384 39.07 -12.06 37.91
N ALA A 385 39.06 -12.97 36.94
CA ALA A 385 39.74 -14.26 36.99
C ALA A 385 41.25 -14.10 37.27
N LYS A 386 41.92 -13.20 36.52
CA LYS A 386 43.35 -12.89 36.71
C LYS A 386 43.63 -12.34 38.11
N ALA A 387 42.79 -11.44 38.61
CA ALA A 387 42.95 -10.89 39.95
C ALA A 387 42.83 -11.95 41.08
N GLU A 388 42.02 -13.00 40.88
CA GLU A 388 41.98 -14.14 41.81
C GLU A 388 43.24 -15.00 41.71
N ILE A 389 43.70 -15.33 40.49
CA ILE A 389 44.92 -16.12 40.28
C ILE A 389 46.14 -15.43 40.92
N ASP A 390 46.26 -14.11 40.76
CA ASP A 390 47.38 -13.30 41.27
C ASP A 390 47.53 -13.35 42.80
N LYS A 391 46.48 -13.74 43.54
CA LYS A 391 46.57 -13.97 45.00
C LYS A 391 47.48 -15.15 45.37
N GLY A 392 47.75 -16.05 44.42
CA GLY A 392 48.60 -17.23 44.62
C GLY A 392 47.97 -18.29 45.54
N TRP A 393 46.67 -18.16 45.85
CA TRP A 393 45.98 -19.00 46.82
C TRP A 393 45.48 -20.32 46.26
N TYR A 394 45.42 -20.49 44.95
CA TYR A 394 44.67 -21.56 44.30
C TYR A 394 45.56 -22.66 43.71
N THR A 395 45.08 -23.90 43.69
CA THR A 395 45.84 -25.05 43.18
C THR A 395 46.08 -24.95 41.67
N ASP A 396 47.24 -25.45 41.23
CA ASP A 396 47.66 -25.38 39.83
C ASP A 396 46.67 -26.07 38.88
N GLU A 397 46.02 -27.17 39.31
CA GLU A 397 44.99 -27.87 38.52
C GLU A 397 43.73 -27.02 38.31
N SER A 398 43.24 -26.36 39.36
CA SER A 398 42.05 -25.48 39.25
C SER A 398 42.35 -24.23 38.42
N VAL A 399 43.57 -23.69 38.51
CA VAL A 399 44.02 -22.56 37.69
C VAL A 399 44.14 -22.96 36.22
N ALA A 400 44.63 -24.17 35.91
CA ALA A 400 44.70 -24.67 34.53
C ALA A 400 43.33 -24.77 33.86
N LYS A 401 42.31 -25.28 34.57
CA LYS A 401 40.92 -25.35 34.05
C LYS A 401 40.31 -23.97 33.77
N LEU A 402 40.62 -22.98 34.63
CA LEU A 402 40.24 -21.59 34.37
C LEU A 402 40.97 -21.01 33.15
N GLN A 403 42.25 -21.32 32.98
CA GLN A 403 43.00 -20.88 31.80
C GLN A 403 42.45 -21.48 30.50
N GLU A 404 42.04 -22.75 30.51
CA GLU A 404 41.36 -23.38 29.36
C GLU A 404 40.05 -22.65 28.99
N ALA A 405 39.25 -22.24 29.98
CA ALA A 405 38.04 -21.46 29.73
C ALA A 405 38.35 -20.09 29.10
N ILE A 406 39.43 -19.42 29.52
CA ILE A 406 39.89 -18.15 28.93
C ILE A 406 40.40 -18.37 27.50
N ASP A 407 41.20 -19.41 27.27
CA ASP A 407 41.79 -19.71 25.96
C ASP A 407 40.75 -20.16 24.93
N SER A 408 39.60 -20.67 25.39
CA SER A 408 38.48 -21.05 24.53
C SER A 408 37.72 -19.86 23.92
N VAL A 409 37.97 -18.63 24.38
CA VAL A 409 37.28 -17.43 23.90
C VAL A 409 37.61 -17.17 22.44
N VAL A 410 36.59 -17.25 21.59
CA VAL A 410 36.69 -16.89 20.16
C VAL A 410 36.27 -15.44 19.98
N THR A 411 37.14 -14.62 19.36
CA THR A 411 36.88 -13.21 19.07
C THR A 411 36.34 -12.99 17.65
N GLY A 412 35.78 -11.80 17.40
CA GLY A 412 35.29 -11.42 16.07
C GLY A 412 33.85 -11.83 15.78
N TYR A 413 33.09 -12.26 16.78
CA TYR A 413 31.65 -12.48 16.61
C TYR A 413 30.90 -11.16 16.41
N THR A 414 29.79 -11.26 15.70
CA THR A 414 28.86 -10.16 15.42
C THR A 414 27.67 -10.20 16.38
N LYS A 415 26.92 -9.09 16.47
CA LYS A 415 25.88 -8.85 17.47
C LYS A 415 24.77 -9.91 17.48
N ASN A 416 24.44 -10.49 16.32
CA ASN A 416 23.49 -11.60 16.20
C ASN A 416 23.93 -12.89 16.92
N ARG A 417 25.21 -13.01 17.28
CA ARG A 417 25.80 -14.12 18.06
C ARG A 417 26.20 -13.70 19.47
N GLN A 418 25.60 -12.62 19.99
CA GLN A 418 25.90 -12.10 21.33
C GLN A 418 25.72 -13.15 22.42
N SER A 419 24.74 -14.04 22.31
CA SER A 419 24.51 -15.10 23.29
C SER A 419 25.71 -16.05 23.45
N GLU A 420 26.43 -16.33 22.37
CA GLU A 420 27.64 -17.16 22.42
C GLU A 420 28.81 -16.41 23.09
N VAL A 421 28.89 -15.09 22.89
CA VAL A 421 29.86 -14.25 23.58
C VAL A 421 29.57 -14.16 25.08
N ASP A 422 28.29 -14.03 25.44
CA ASP A 422 27.84 -13.99 26.83
C ASP A 422 28.09 -15.35 27.52
N GLU A 423 27.99 -16.46 26.78
CA GLU A 423 28.31 -17.80 27.28
C GLU A 423 29.80 -17.95 27.62
N PHE A 424 30.72 -17.37 26.83
CA PHE A 424 32.14 -17.33 27.20
C PHE A 424 32.36 -16.64 28.55
N ALA A 425 31.71 -15.49 28.77
CA ALA A 425 31.82 -14.77 30.04
C ALA A 425 31.30 -15.62 31.21
N GLN A 426 30.15 -16.28 31.02
CA GLN A 426 29.58 -17.18 32.03
C GLN A 426 30.50 -18.36 32.35
N ASN A 427 31.10 -18.98 31.34
CA ASN A 427 32.03 -20.09 31.52
C ASN A 427 33.28 -19.68 32.31
N ILE A 428 33.84 -18.48 32.04
CA ILE A 428 34.97 -17.95 32.80
C ILE A 428 34.58 -17.64 34.24
N VAL A 429 33.43 -16.99 34.46
CA VAL A 429 32.92 -16.71 35.81
C VAL A 429 32.72 -18.01 36.60
N LYS A 430 32.13 -19.03 35.96
CA LYS A 430 31.94 -20.34 36.57
C LYS A 430 33.29 -20.98 36.92
N ALA A 431 34.24 -21.04 35.99
CA ALA A 431 35.56 -21.61 36.26
C ALA A 431 36.33 -20.83 37.34
N THR A 432 36.11 -19.52 37.45
CA THR A 432 36.67 -18.69 38.52
C THR A 432 36.09 -19.05 39.89
N ASN A 433 34.77 -19.25 39.97
CA ASN A 433 34.10 -19.68 41.19
C ASN A 433 34.47 -21.12 41.60
N ASP A 434 34.80 -21.97 40.63
CA ASP A 434 35.23 -23.36 40.82
C ASP A 434 36.71 -23.49 41.24
N LEU A 435 37.44 -22.37 41.44
CA LEU A 435 38.82 -22.38 41.91
C LEU A 435 38.95 -23.02 43.30
N VAL A 436 39.96 -23.88 43.45
CA VAL A 436 40.20 -24.63 44.69
C VAL A 436 41.42 -24.05 45.39
N LYS A 437 41.26 -23.58 46.63
CA LYS A 437 42.37 -23.01 47.42
C LYS A 437 43.36 -24.10 47.86
N LYS A 438 44.66 -23.77 47.90
CA LYS A 438 45.71 -24.58 48.51
C LYS A 438 45.48 -24.68 50.01
N LEU A 439 45.92 -25.78 50.62
CA LEU A 439 45.98 -25.89 52.08
C LEU A 439 47.02 -24.90 52.64
N ALA A 440 46.76 -24.38 53.83
CA ALA A 440 47.77 -23.64 54.58
C ALA A 440 48.97 -24.55 54.89
N ASN A 441 50.14 -23.95 55.05
CA ASN A 441 51.36 -24.63 55.43
C ASN A 441 51.38 -24.87 56.94
N TYR A 442 51.18 -26.12 57.34
CA TYR A 442 51.19 -26.58 58.73
C TYR A 442 52.56 -27.09 59.21
N THR A 443 53.59 -27.01 58.38
CA THR A 443 54.88 -27.70 58.64
C THR A 443 55.48 -27.32 59.99
N GLU A 444 55.50 -26.03 60.35
CA GLU A 444 56.06 -25.58 61.64
C GLU A 444 55.14 -25.92 62.82
N LEU A 445 53.82 -25.77 62.67
CA LEU A 445 52.86 -26.18 63.70
C LEU A 445 53.00 -27.68 64.01
N GLN A 446 53.14 -28.50 62.97
CA GLN A 446 53.28 -29.94 63.13
C GLN A 446 54.56 -30.32 63.86
N LYS A 447 55.69 -29.65 63.58
CA LYS A 447 56.94 -29.86 64.34
C LYS A 447 56.75 -29.61 65.84
N ILE A 448 56.04 -28.54 66.21
CA ILE A 448 55.77 -28.22 67.62
C ILE A 448 54.85 -29.28 68.24
N LEU A 449 53.79 -29.70 67.55
CA LEU A 449 52.90 -30.76 68.02
C LEU A 449 53.64 -32.08 68.22
N ASP A 450 54.50 -32.45 67.27
CA ASP A 450 55.33 -33.67 67.33
C ASP A 450 56.33 -33.62 68.51
N LEU A 451 56.91 -32.45 68.80
CA LEU A 451 57.78 -32.25 69.97
C LEU A 451 57.00 -32.43 71.29
N LEU A 452 55.80 -31.86 71.37
CA LEU A 452 54.93 -31.96 72.54
C LEU A 452 54.45 -33.40 72.77
N ASP A 453 54.18 -34.16 71.71
CA ASP A 453 53.73 -35.56 71.82
C ASP A 453 54.86 -36.54 72.18
N ASN A 454 56.12 -36.20 71.87
CA ASN A 454 57.30 -37.03 72.17
C ASN A 454 57.99 -36.72 73.52
N SER A 455 57.55 -35.67 74.22
CA SER A 455 58.14 -35.28 75.51
C SER A 455 57.54 -36.15 76.64
N SER A 456 58.30 -37.10 77.19
CA SER A 456 57.83 -37.95 78.29
C SER A 456 57.58 -37.13 79.57
N SER A 457 56.39 -37.23 80.15
CA SER A 457 55.94 -36.48 81.34
C SER A 457 56.82 -36.67 82.59
N GLU A 458 57.65 -37.73 82.65
CA GLU A 458 58.49 -38.04 83.80
C GLU A 458 59.83 -37.27 83.85
N ILE A 459 60.31 -36.71 82.73
CA ILE A 459 61.64 -36.05 82.68
C ILE A 459 61.60 -34.57 83.07
N TYR A 460 60.46 -33.89 82.89
CA TYR A 460 60.37 -32.44 83.08
C TYR A 460 59.77 -32.01 84.43
N ASN A 461 59.04 -32.89 85.14
CA ASN A 461 58.35 -32.52 86.38
C ASN A 461 59.29 -32.10 87.52
N ASN A 462 60.54 -32.57 87.50
CA ASN A 462 61.55 -32.20 88.51
C ASN A 462 62.51 -31.08 88.05
N THR A 463 62.33 -30.56 86.83
CA THR A 463 63.24 -29.57 86.23
C THR A 463 62.64 -28.17 86.23
N TYR A 464 61.31 -28.03 86.10
CA TYR A 464 60.63 -26.74 86.00
C TYR A 464 59.49 -26.57 87.02
N LYS A 465 59.41 -25.40 87.65
CA LYS A 465 58.49 -25.06 88.76
C LYS A 465 57.02 -24.94 88.35
N ASN A 466 56.77 -24.52 87.11
CA ASN A 466 55.44 -24.22 86.57
C ASN A 466 54.99 -25.21 85.47
N PHE A 467 55.62 -26.38 85.40
CA PHE A 467 55.42 -27.35 84.32
C PHE A 467 53.95 -27.77 84.13
N ASP A 468 53.27 -28.15 85.22
CA ASP A 468 51.87 -28.61 85.16
C ASP A 468 50.90 -27.53 84.67
N GLU A 469 51.12 -26.27 85.07
CA GLU A 469 50.27 -25.14 84.67
C GLU A 469 50.42 -24.84 83.17
N VAL A 470 51.65 -24.82 82.65
CA VAL A 470 51.94 -24.57 81.24
C VAL A 470 51.42 -25.72 80.35
N MET A 471 51.59 -26.98 80.77
CA MET A 471 51.10 -28.13 80.00
C MET A 471 49.56 -28.19 79.95
N ALA A 472 48.85 -27.74 81.00
CA ALA A 472 47.40 -27.62 80.98
C ALA A 472 46.91 -26.57 79.97
N LEU A 473 47.61 -25.43 79.85
CA LEU A 473 47.32 -24.40 78.84
C LEU A 473 47.55 -24.91 77.42
N ILE A 474 48.68 -25.60 77.19
CA ILE A 474 48.99 -26.25 75.90
C ILE A 474 47.90 -27.26 75.52
N ALA A 475 47.50 -28.15 76.43
CA ALA A 475 46.47 -29.15 76.16
C ALA A 475 45.11 -28.52 75.83
N SER A 476 44.70 -27.48 76.57
CA SER A 476 43.47 -26.74 76.32
C SER A 476 43.48 -26.05 74.94
N TYR A 477 44.58 -25.37 74.59
CA TYR A 477 44.70 -24.68 73.31
C TYR A 477 44.77 -25.66 72.13
N ARG A 478 45.43 -26.81 72.30
CA ARG A 478 45.45 -27.89 71.30
C ARG A 478 44.05 -28.43 71.01
N GLU A 479 43.28 -28.75 72.04
CA GLU A 479 41.96 -29.37 71.87
C GLU A 479 40.91 -28.38 71.36
N ASN A 480 40.89 -27.15 71.89
CA ASN A 480 39.85 -26.18 71.57
C ASN A 480 40.13 -25.38 70.30
N THR A 481 41.41 -25.09 70.01
CA THR A 481 41.79 -24.24 68.89
C THR A 481 42.47 -25.04 67.79
N VAL A 482 43.59 -25.71 68.07
CA VAL A 482 44.42 -26.31 67.02
C VAL A 482 43.68 -27.40 66.26
N LYS A 483 43.08 -28.35 66.97
CA LYS A 483 42.34 -29.47 66.40
C LYS A 483 41.25 -29.05 65.40
N ASN A 484 40.51 -27.99 65.72
CA ASN A 484 39.43 -27.47 64.88
C ASN A 484 39.93 -26.70 63.64
N ASN A 485 41.23 -26.42 63.57
CA ASN A 485 41.85 -25.59 62.54
C ASN A 485 42.97 -26.33 61.79
N MET A 486 42.96 -27.67 61.75
CA MET A 486 43.97 -28.50 61.06
C MET A 486 43.70 -28.71 59.55
N ASN A 487 42.78 -27.96 58.96
CA ASN A 487 42.45 -28.07 57.53
C ASN A 487 42.05 -26.72 56.92
N LEU A 488 42.70 -25.65 57.39
CA LEU A 488 42.52 -24.31 56.84
C LEU A 488 43.25 -24.18 55.50
N THR A 489 42.70 -23.31 54.66
CA THR A 489 43.26 -22.94 53.37
C THR A 489 44.27 -21.80 53.51
N VAL A 490 45.11 -21.61 52.51
CA VAL A 490 46.26 -20.67 52.52
C VAL A 490 45.88 -19.21 52.77
N ASP A 491 44.66 -18.78 52.44
CA ASP A 491 44.13 -17.44 52.78
C ASP A 491 43.94 -17.24 54.30
N LYS A 492 44.06 -18.31 55.09
CA LYS A 492 44.05 -18.32 56.56
C LYS A 492 45.41 -18.74 57.14
N GLN A 493 46.49 -18.64 56.37
CA GLN A 493 47.85 -18.96 56.83
C GLN A 493 48.20 -18.25 58.14
N SER A 494 47.79 -16.98 58.30
CA SER A 494 48.03 -16.22 59.53
C SER A 494 47.47 -16.88 60.79
N THR A 495 46.35 -17.60 60.69
CA THR A 495 45.78 -18.34 61.82
C THR A 495 46.61 -19.58 62.16
N VAL A 496 47.19 -20.25 61.16
CA VAL A 496 48.13 -21.35 61.38
C VAL A 496 49.42 -20.85 62.02
N ASP A 497 49.92 -19.71 61.55
CA ASP A 497 51.10 -19.06 62.11
C ASP A 497 50.85 -18.60 63.56
N GLU A 498 49.67 -18.06 63.86
CA GLU A 498 49.25 -17.67 65.22
C GLU A 498 49.15 -18.86 66.17
N MET A 499 48.56 -19.98 65.71
CA MET A 499 48.53 -21.22 66.50
C MET A 499 49.94 -21.73 66.79
N THR A 500 50.83 -21.66 65.80
CA THR A 500 52.24 -22.05 65.93
C THR A 500 52.94 -21.17 66.96
N ALA A 501 52.82 -19.84 66.82
CA ALA A 501 53.42 -18.87 67.72
C ALA A 501 52.88 -18.99 69.15
N THR A 502 51.57 -19.25 69.32
CA THR A 502 50.94 -19.39 70.64
C THR A 502 51.44 -20.64 71.36
N LEU A 503 51.49 -21.79 70.68
CA LEU A 503 52.04 -23.01 71.27
C LEU A 503 53.53 -22.86 71.60
N GLN A 504 54.31 -22.23 70.71
CA GLN A 504 55.71 -21.92 70.99
C GLN A 504 55.86 -21.00 72.21
N GLY A 505 55.02 -19.97 72.31
CA GLY A 505 55.00 -19.04 73.44
C GLY A 505 54.69 -19.72 74.77
N TYR A 506 53.81 -20.72 74.79
CA TYR A 506 53.59 -21.54 75.99
C TYR A 506 54.85 -22.35 76.34
N ILE A 507 55.49 -23.01 75.38
CA ILE A 507 56.73 -23.78 75.61
C ILE A 507 57.84 -22.89 76.20
N ASP A 508 57.99 -21.67 75.69
CA ASP A 508 59.04 -20.75 76.13
C ASP A 508 58.81 -20.19 77.55
N SER A 509 57.64 -20.42 78.17
CA SER A 509 57.26 -19.87 79.49
C SER A 509 57.66 -20.72 80.73
N LEU A 510 58.44 -21.79 80.56
CA LEU A 510 58.86 -22.72 81.64
C LEU A 510 60.06 -22.20 82.51
N GLU A 511 60.04 -22.36 83.86
CA GLU A 511 61.05 -21.85 84.84
C GLU A 511 61.80 -22.91 85.73
N PRO A 512 63.14 -22.92 85.97
CA PRO A 512 63.92 -23.99 86.70
C PRO A 512 64.19 -23.89 88.27
N GLU A 513 64.66 -24.97 88.99
CA GLU A 513 64.78 -25.16 90.51
C GLU A 513 66.23 -25.42 91.14
N THR A 514 66.52 -25.27 92.48
CA THR A 514 67.89 -25.34 93.18
C THR A 514 68.07 -26.23 94.51
N ALA A 515 69.31 -26.60 94.99
CA ALA A 515 69.68 -27.70 96.00
C ALA A 515 70.36 -27.33 97.41
N LYS A 516 70.53 -28.27 98.43
CA LYS A 516 70.96 -28.05 99.90
C LYS A 516 72.01 -29.05 100.58
N GLU A 517 72.69 -28.71 101.72
CA GLU A 517 73.74 -29.50 102.50
C GLU A 517 73.34 -30.21 103.86
N VAL A 518 74.04 -31.32 104.26
CA VAL A 518 73.73 -32.17 105.47
C VAL A 518 74.96 -32.78 106.23
N PHE A 519 75.02 -32.75 107.58
CA PHE A 519 75.95 -33.53 108.47
C PHE A 519 75.35 -33.89 109.84
N GLU A 520 75.17 -35.18 110.15
CA GLU A 520 74.54 -35.65 111.40
C GLU A 520 74.97 -37.06 111.84
N ALA A 521 74.56 -37.48 113.05
CA ALA A 521 74.80 -38.84 113.54
C ALA A 521 73.98 -39.84 112.72
N LYS A 522 74.61 -40.94 112.27
CA LYS A 522 73.92 -41.94 111.44
C LYS A 522 72.86 -42.65 112.25
N GLU A 523 71.65 -42.71 111.72
CA GLU A 523 70.52 -43.40 112.36
C GLU A 523 70.91 -44.85 112.70
N GLY A 524 70.67 -45.25 113.96
CA GLY A 524 71.04 -46.57 114.51
C GLY A 524 72.50 -46.70 115.00
N SER A 525 73.37 -45.70 114.83
CA SER A 525 74.74 -45.72 115.38
C SER A 525 74.78 -45.34 116.86
N THR A 526 75.86 -45.72 117.57
CA THR A 526 76.09 -45.29 118.97
C THR A 526 76.62 -43.87 119.10
N THR A 527 76.82 -43.16 117.98
CA THR A 527 77.38 -41.81 117.96
C THR A 527 76.45 -40.83 118.62
N VAL A 528 77.01 -39.99 119.49
CA VAL A 528 76.30 -38.84 120.02
C VAL A 528 77.13 -37.60 119.73
N ILE A 529 76.59 -36.71 118.90
CA ILE A 529 77.17 -35.39 118.62
C ILE A 529 76.42 -34.39 119.51
N LYS A 530 77.10 -33.88 120.54
CA LYS A 530 76.46 -32.97 121.50
C LYS A 530 77.49 -32.08 122.19
N ASP A 531 77.12 -30.82 122.42
CA ASP A 531 77.90 -29.81 123.16
C ASP A 531 79.33 -29.61 122.62
N GLY A 532 79.49 -29.70 121.29
CA GLY A 532 80.81 -29.57 120.63
C GLY A 532 81.68 -30.82 120.73
N TYR A 533 81.14 -31.96 121.18
CA TYR A 533 81.88 -33.21 121.31
C TYR A 533 81.18 -34.37 120.58
N ILE A 534 81.98 -35.36 120.20
CA ILE A 534 81.53 -36.65 119.65
C ILE A 534 81.87 -37.75 120.66
N TYR A 535 80.84 -38.45 121.12
CA TYR A 535 80.92 -39.56 122.07
C TYR A 535 80.41 -40.87 121.45
N GLY A 536 80.56 -41.98 122.19
CA GLY A 536 79.97 -43.26 121.80
C GLY A 536 80.81 -44.07 120.82
N LEU A 537 82.05 -43.65 120.57
CA LEU A 537 82.98 -44.34 119.70
C LEU A 537 83.73 -45.42 120.48
N SER A 538 83.84 -46.62 119.91
CA SER A 538 84.64 -47.70 120.50
C SER A 538 86.14 -47.37 120.48
N THR A 539 86.90 -47.94 121.41
CA THR A 539 88.38 -47.87 121.38
C THR A 539 88.91 -48.50 120.09
N GLY A 540 90.04 -48.02 119.58
CA GLY A 540 90.62 -48.48 118.30
C GLY A 540 89.86 -48.02 117.04
N MET A 541 89.01 -46.99 117.12
CA MET A 541 88.23 -46.48 115.97
C MET A 541 89.12 -45.83 114.91
N THR A 542 88.85 -46.05 113.61
CA THR A 542 89.54 -45.34 112.50
C THR A 542 88.64 -44.26 111.87
N LYS A 543 89.24 -43.27 111.18
CA LYS A 543 88.50 -42.20 110.46
C LYS A 543 87.48 -42.74 109.45
N SER A 544 87.91 -43.70 108.63
CA SER A 544 87.06 -44.29 107.59
C SER A 544 85.88 -45.07 108.19
N ALA A 545 86.10 -45.79 109.30
CA ALA A 545 85.02 -46.45 110.01
C ALA A 545 84.02 -45.45 110.60
N PHE A 546 84.51 -44.33 111.16
CA PHE A 546 83.66 -43.24 111.64
C PHE A 546 82.77 -42.67 110.53
N GLN A 547 83.33 -42.31 109.37
CA GLN A 547 82.56 -41.73 108.25
C GLN A 547 81.50 -42.67 107.67
N SER A 548 81.81 -43.95 107.52
CA SER A 548 80.90 -44.89 106.85
C SER A 548 79.79 -45.45 107.76
N LYS A 549 80.08 -45.58 109.07
CA LYS A 549 79.20 -46.31 110.00
C LYS A 549 78.56 -45.46 111.09
N PHE A 550 79.10 -44.28 111.38
CA PHE A 550 78.75 -43.52 112.58
C PHE A 550 78.13 -42.15 112.28
N ILE A 551 78.22 -41.64 111.05
CA ILE A 551 77.64 -40.35 110.60
C ILE A 551 77.02 -40.45 109.20
N THR A 552 76.09 -39.52 108.89
CA THR A 552 75.56 -39.26 107.54
C THR A 552 76.01 -37.87 107.12
N TYR A 553 76.52 -37.72 105.89
CA TYR A 553 77.01 -36.44 105.39
C TYR A 553 76.85 -36.34 103.85
N GLU A 554 76.27 -35.24 103.37
CA GLU A 554 76.02 -34.96 101.94
C GLU A 554 76.28 -33.48 101.65
N ASN A 555 76.92 -33.20 100.52
CA ASN A 555 77.37 -31.86 100.12
C ASN A 555 78.27 -31.18 101.18
N VAL A 556 79.05 -31.96 101.94
CA VAL A 556 80.05 -31.49 102.91
C VAL A 556 81.36 -32.31 102.89
N GLU A 557 82.49 -31.67 103.23
CA GLU A 557 83.83 -32.25 103.39
C GLU A 557 84.23 -32.30 104.88
N LEU A 558 84.86 -33.40 105.34
CA LEU A 558 85.28 -33.58 106.75
C LEU A 558 86.80 -33.57 106.93
N LYS A 559 87.31 -32.72 107.83
CA LYS A 559 88.74 -32.59 108.14
C LYS A 559 89.04 -32.90 109.61
N TYR A 560 90.12 -33.64 109.88
CA TYR A 560 90.47 -34.13 111.22
C TYR A 560 91.83 -33.59 111.71
N SER A 561 91.93 -33.11 112.94
CA SER A 561 93.18 -32.60 113.53
C SER A 561 93.33 -32.92 115.04
N GLY A 562 94.50 -32.66 115.64
CA GLY A 562 94.73 -32.78 117.09
C GLY A 562 95.43 -34.05 117.58
N ASN A 563 95.23 -35.19 116.90
CA ASN A 563 95.88 -36.47 117.23
C ASN A 563 96.42 -37.15 115.97
N SER A 564 97.68 -37.59 116.00
CA SER A 564 98.40 -38.23 114.89
C SER A 564 98.49 -39.76 114.99
N GLY A 565 97.88 -40.36 116.03
CA GLY A 565 97.78 -41.81 116.18
C GLY A 565 96.92 -42.48 115.10
N ARG A 566 97.12 -43.79 114.89
CA ARG A 566 96.34 -44.59 113.92
C ARG A 566 94.84 -44.61 114.24
N PHE A 567 94.50 -44.54 115.53
CA PHE A 567 93.13 -44.57 116.01
C PHE A 567 92.67 -43.18 116.46
N LEU A 568 91.39 -42.89 116.22
CA LEU A 568 90.72 -41.73 116.77
C LEU A 568 90.71 -41.89 118.29
N GLY A 569 91.28 -40.90 118.97
CA GLY A 569 91.31 -40.85 120.42
C GLY A 569 90.86 -39.47 120.94
N PRO A 570 90.65 -39.36 122.27
CA PRO A 570 90.23 -38.15 122.93
C PRO A 570 91.10 -36.96 122.56
N GLY A 571 90.46 -35.85 122.19
CA GLY A 571 91.15 -34.63 121.75
C GLY A 571 91.33 -34.50 120.23
N THR A 572 90.90 -35.48 119.43
CA THR A 572 90.81 -35.31 117.96
C THR A 572 89.65 -34.38 117.59
N THR A 573 89.90 -33.35 116.80
CA THR A 573 88.88 -32.42 116.27
C THR A 573 88.40 -32.87 114.89
N VAL A 574 87.09 -32.80 114.62
CA VAL A 574 86.41 -33.05 113.34
C VAL A 574 85.72 -31.76 112.88
N LYS A 575 86.20 -31.17 111.78
CA LYS A 575 85.62 -30.01 111.11
C LYS A 575 84.76 -30.42 109.92
N VAL A 576 83.62 -29.76 109.72
CA VAL A 576 82.63 -29.99 108.65
C VAL A 576 82.57 -28.74 107.76
N ILE A 577 82.79 -28.89 106.45
CA ILE A 577 82.89 -27.79 105.47
C ILE A 577 81.86 -28.01 104.35
N SER A 578 81.06 -27.01 103.96
CA SER A 578 80.13 -27.13 102.83
C SER A 578 80.89 -27.35 101.51
N SER A 579 80.46 -28.31 100.71
CA SER A 579 80.96 -28.54 99.34
C SER A 579 80.27 -27.66 98.30
N ILE A 580 79.19 -26.95 98.65
CA ILE A 580 78.48 -26.00 97.77
C ILE A 580 79.11 -24.60 97.90
N THR A 581 79.38 -24.16 99.13
CA THR A 581 79.89 -22.79 99.40
C THR A 581 81.37 -22.75 99.79
N GLY A 582 81.95 -23.87 100.25
CA GLY A 582 83.34 -23.93 100.70
C GLY A 582 83.59 -23.47 102.15
N GLU A 583 82.55 -23.07 102.89
CA GLU A 583 82.67 -22.54 104.27
C GLU A 583 82.62 -23.63 105.35
N GLU A 584 83.33 -23.42 106.48
CA GLU A 584 83.26 -24.31 107.65
C GLU A 584 81.92 -24.11 108.38
N ILE A 585 81.07 -25.14 108.39
CA ILE A 585 79.72 -25.08 108.97
C ILE A 585 79.66 -25.63 110.41
N ALA A 586 80.60 -26.48 110.86
CA ALA A 586 80.68 -26.98 112.25
C ALA A 586 82.04 -27.59 112.62
N SER A 587 82.36 -27.69 113.93
CA SER A 587 83.59 -28.33 114.45
C SER A 587 83.37 -29.01 115.81
N TYR A 588 83.83 -30.26 115.97
CA TYR A 588 83.57 -31.11 117.15
C TYR A 588 84.82 -31.85 117.66
N ILE A 589 84.91 -32.15 118.97
CA ILE A 589 86.05 -32.87 119.58
C ILE A 589 85.65 -34.28 120.04
N ILE A 590 86.42 -35.31 119.69
CA ILE A 590 86.17 -36.69 120.07
C ILE A 590 86.55 -36.94 121.54
N ILE A 591 85.74 -37.73 122.24
CA ILE A 591 86.00 -38.25 123.60
C ILE A 591 85.82 -39.77 123.60
N ILE A 592 86.85 -40.50 124.04
CA ILE A 592 86.77 -41.93 124.35
C ILE A 592 87.10 -42.10 125.82
N TYR A 593 86.14 -42.55 126.62
CA TYR A 593 86.30 -42.67 128.06
C TYR A 593 87.29 -43.79 128.41
N GLY A 594 88.21 -43.48 129.32
CA GLY A 594 89.26 -44.35 129.83
C GLY A 594 90.59 -44.24 129.10
N ASP A 595 90.57 -43.74 127.86
CA ASP A 595 91.77 -43.40 127.10
C ASP A 595 92.12 -41.94 127.42
N VAL A 596 93.30 -41.71 127.97
CA VAL A 596 93.68 -40.43 128.57
C VAL A 596 94.90 -39.85 127.90
N ASP A 597 95.78 -40.70 127.37
CA ASP A 597 96.87 -40.25 126.52
C ASP A 597 96.41 -39.90 125.09
N GLY A 598 95.19 -40.29 124.74
CA GLY A 598 94.59 -39.96 123.46
C GLY A 598 94.94 -40.96 122.36
N ASN A 599 95.63 -42.07 122.63
CA ASN A 599 96.13 -42.97 121.59
C ASN A 599 95.03 -43.85 120.93
N GLY A 600 93.79 -43.76 121.40
CA GLY A 600 92.62 -44.52 120.96
C GLY A 600 92.38 -45.81 121.74
N LEU A 601 93.26 -46.19 122.67
CA LEU A 601 93.25 -47.47 123.41
C LEU A 601 93.36 -47.23 124.92
N ILE A 602 92.77 -48.12 125.71
CA ILE A 602 92.82 -48.05 127.18
C ILE A 602 93.84 -49.07 127.69
N ASN A 603 94.96 -48.61 128.22
CA ASN A 603 96.04 -49.50 128.68
C ASN A 603 96.81 -48.94 129.90
N THR A 604 97.88 -49.64 130.29
CA THR A 604 98.69 -49.31 131.47
C THR A 604 99.31 -47.90 131.41
N SER A 605 99.52 -47.34 130.22
CA SER A 605 99.96 -45.96 130.02
C SER A 605 98.92 -44.96 130.52
N ASP A 606 97.65 -45.12 130.14
CA ASP A 606 96.53 -44.30 130.63
C ASP A 606 96.41 -44.39 132.14
N LEU A 607 96.53 -45.59 132.68
CA LEU A 607 96.49 -45.81 134.11
C LEU A 607 97.63 -45.08 134.83
N THR A 608 98.83 -45.09 134.27
CA THR A 608 99.99 -44.39 134.82
C THR A 608 99.80 -42.88 134.78
N ILE A 609 99.23 -42.37 133.69
CA ILE A 609 98.89 -40.96 133.50
C ILE A 609 97.84 -40.53 134.53
N VAL A 610 96.75 -41.28 134.65
CA VAL A 610 95.73 -41.00 135.67
C VAL A 610 96.33 -41.11 137.07
N SER A 611 97.19 -42.09 137.36
CA SER A 611 97.88 -42.20 138.66
C SER A 611 98.70 -40.96 139.00
N LYS A 612 99.43 -40.42 138.02
CA LYS A 612 100.22 -39.20 138.19
C LYS A 612 99.30 -38.00 138.35
N ALA A 613 98.20 -37.95 137.60
CA ALA A 613 97.24 -36.85 137.67
C ALA A 613 96.51 -36.78 139.02
N VAL A 614 96.05 -37.92 139.58
CA VAL A 614 95.40 -37.92 140.92
C VAL A 614 96.37 -37.64 142.06
N LYS A 615 97.67 -37.83 141.84
CA LYS A 615 98.74 -37.41 142.76
C LYS A 615 99.23 -35.98 142.50
N ASN A 616 98.50 -35.20 141.68
CA ASN A 616 98.84 -33.83 141.27
C ASN A 616 100.24 -33.69 140.64
N LYS A 617 100.81 -34.76 140.08
CA LYS A 617 102.12 -34.70 139.40
C LYS A 617 102.02 -34.24 137.95
N ILE A 618 100.85 -34.35 137.33
CA ILE A 618 100.58 -33.86 135.97
C ILE A 618 99.17 -33.27 135.90
N VAL A 619 98.94 -32.30 135.01
CA VAL A 619 97.60 -31.76 134.71
C VAL A 619 97.14 -32.26 133.36
N LEU A 620 95.98 -32.93 133.31
CA LEU A 620 95.40 -33.46 132.08
C LEU A 620 94.69 -32.36 131.25
N SER A 621 94.64 -32.53 129.92
CA SER A 621 93.86 -31.67 129.01
C SER A 621 92.36 -31.78 129.27
N VAL A 622 91.53 -30.84 128.79
CA VAL A 622 90.07 -30.91 129.01
C VAL A 622 89.46 -32.21 128.45
N PRO A 623 89.78 -32.65 127.22
CA PRO A 623 89.34 -33.94 126.70
C PRO A 623 89.84 -35.12 127.53
N ALA A 624 91.13 -35.14 127.89
CA ALA A 624 91.72 -36.22 128.69
C ALA A 624 91.13 -36.26 130.11
N LYS A 625 90.85 -35.12 130.73
CA LYS A 625 90.13 -35.02 132.01
C LYS A 625 88.72 -35.61 131.90
N LYS A 626 87.99 -35.29 130.81
CA LYS A 626 86.66 -35.86 130.56
C LYS A 626 86.74 -37.37 130.37
N ALA A 627 87.71 -37.85 129.60
CA ALA A 627 87.91 -39.26 129.36
C ALA A 627 88.32 -40.04 130.62
N ALA A 628 89.18 -39.47 131.47
CA ALA A 628 89.68 -40.11 132.69
C ALA A 628 88.64 -40.24 133.83
N ARG A 629 87.56 -39.46 133.78
CA ARG A 629 86.50 -39.42 134.80
C ARG A 629 85.48 -40.53 134.58
N LEU A 630 85.82 -41.73 135.05
CA LEU A 630 85.01 -42.94 134.86
C LEU A 630 83.98 -43.18 135.98
N VAL A 631 84.14 -42.51 137.13
CA VAL A 631 83.28 -42.64 138.31
C VAL A 631 82.68 -41.29 138.68
N SER A 632 83.51 -40.29 138.99
CA SER A 632 83.06 -38.95 139.37
C SER A 632 83.15 -38.00 138.19
N ARG A 633 82.02 -37.43 137.74
CA ARG A 633 81.98 -36.55 136.55
C ARG A 633 82.50 -35.13 136.81
N THR A 634 82.65 -34.74 138.08
CA THR A 634 83.00 -33.36 138.47
C THR A 634 84.50 -33.17 138.71
N SER A 635 85.18 -34.14 139.32
CA SER A 635 86.62 -34.09 139.61
C SER A 635 87.27 -35.45 139.41
N LEU A 636 88.54 -35.45 138.98
CA LEU A 636 89.32 -36.68 138.85
C LEU A 636 89.86 -37.09 140.22
N THR A 637 89.52 -38.28 140.67
CA THR A 637 89.82 -38.78 142.02
C THR A 637 90.52 -40.13 141.98
N VAL A 638 91.04 -40.58 143.14
CA VAL A 638 91.65 -41.92 143.29
C VAL A 638 90.65 -43.03 142.94
N SER A 639 89.35 -42.77 143.06
CA SER A 639 88.29 -43.70 142.62
C SER A 639 88.33 -43.93 141.11
N ASP A 640 88.56 -42.88 140.31
CA ASP A 640 88.68 -42.97 138.85
C ASP A 640 89.95 -43.74 138.45
N TYR A 641 91.06 -43.53 139.15
CA TYR A 641 92.27 -44.35 138.99
C TYR A 641 91.98 -45.83 139.28
N THR A 642 91.25 -46.12 140.36
CA THR A 642 90.93 -47.50 140.76
C THR A 642 89.98 -48.16 139.76
N ALA A 643 89.01 -47.40 139.24
CA ALA A 643 88.13 -47.82 138.16
C ALA A 643 88.91 -48.12 136.87
N LEU A 644 89.77 -47.20 136.45
CA LEU A 644 90.62 -47.40 135.28
C LEU A 644 91.58 -48.58 135.48
N LYS A 645 92.07 -48.81 136.70
CA LYS A 645 92.92 -49.97 137.01
C LYS A 645 92.20 -51.29 136.75
N LYS A 646 90.92 -51.36 137.10
CA LYS A 646 90.08 -52.53 136.80
C LYS A 646 89.89 -52.70 135.30
N VAL A 647 89.65 -51.63 134.57
CA VAL A 647 89.51 -51.68 133.11
C VAL A 647 90.80 -52.17 132.45
N VAL A 648 91.96 -51.63 132.85
CA VAL A 648 93.26 -52.03 132.30
C VAL A 648 93.62 -53.48 132.66
N LYS A 649 93.16 -53.97 133.81
CA LYS A 649 93.27 -55.39 134.20
C LYS A 649 92.20 -56.30 133.57
N ASN A 650 91.32 -55.77 132.73
CA ASN A 650 90.14 -56.46 132.18
C ASN A 650 89.17 -57.01 133.25
N GLU A 651 89.16 -56.43 134.45
CA GLU A 651 88.19 -56.74 135.50
C GLU A 651 86.90 -55.90 135.36
N ALA A 652 86.86 -54.96 134.42
CA ALA A 652 85.70 -54.10 134.12
C ALA A 652 85.82 -53.51 132.70
N SER A 653 84.75 -52.91 132.17
CA SER A 653 84.76 -52.19 130.88
C SER A 653 84.12 -50.80 130.98
N VAL A 654 84.40 -49.92 130.00
CA VAL A 654 83.81 -48.57 129.95
C VAL A 654 82.72 -48.49 128.88
N ASN A 655 81.52 -48.01 129.24
CA ASN A 655 80.50 -47.67 128.25
C ASN A 655 80.86 -46.35 127.56
N GLN A 656 81.19 -46.39 126.27
CA GLN A 656 81.69 -45.22 125.54
C GLN A 656 80.66 -44.12 125.26
N VAL A 657 79.36 -44.38 125.39
CA VAL A 657 78.31 -43.35 125.29
C VAL A 657 78.17 -42.58 126.60
N THR A 658 78.42 -43.24 127.75
CA THR A 658 78.13 -42.65 129.08
C THR A 658 79.34 -42.47 129.98
N GLY A 659 80.49 -43.05 129.65
CA GLY A 659 81.72 -43.03 130.43
C GLY A 659 81.71 -43.80 131.75
N LYS A 660 80.60 -44.47 132.11
CA LYS A 660 80.51 -45.24 133.35
C LYS A 660 81.16 -46.62 133.21
N ILE A 661 81.77 -47.10 134.30
CA ILE A 661 82.26 -48.47 134.42
C ILE A 661 81.09 -49.46 134.49
N LYS A 662 81.17 -50.52 133.68
CA LYS A 662 80.40 -51.76 133.85
C LYS A 662 81.32 -52.81 134.47
N ARG A 663 80.90 -53.43 135.59
CA ARG A 663 81.59 -54.60 136.15
C ARG A 663 81.63 -55.74 135.15
#